data_AF-A0A9D4SGZ7-F1
#
_entry.id   AF-A0A9D4SGZ7-F1
#
_cell.length_a   1.000
_cell.length_b   1.000
_cell.length_c   1.000
_cell.angle_alpha   90.00
_cell.angle_beta   90.00
_cell.angle_gamma   90.00
#
_symmetry.space_group_name_H-M   'P 1'
#
loop_
_entity.id
_entity.type
_entity.pdbx_description
1 polymer ?
#
loop_
_entity_poly.entity_id
_entity_poly.type
_entity_poly.pdbx_seq_one_letter_code
_entity_poly.pdbx_strand_id
1 'polypeptide(L)'
;MTNLSDGNDIEKQQKNKTSSKSNEHRGQWSTGIEFLLSCISMSVGLGNVWRFPYVAYENGGGAFLIPYFILLCLIGRPIYYLELILGQFSGRGPIKVWKCVPAIKGLGFAQLLSTSYIAIFYNYLMAISIYYFIASFSSKLPWTDCDQSQTLNVSCPEYYYERIVLNKSNGLWDLNSISIELIGCLFASWALVYLSIVKGITSLGKVAYFTAIFPYVVLITLLAVSMTQDGAIDGILYFLRPDFGKLLDPIVWYRAVEQSFFSLAVCFGSLVMYSSYNNFNNNVNKDAIIISVLDTFTSLLAGCVIFSVLGTMANEKGVEIKDVVSSGTGLAFIAYPEGLSKIKFLPQLWSILFFFMLFTLGIGSSVAMIETILTCIKDEFESLHKHKAKLALAFCVLFMLLGIPLTTDAGSYIMLLLDNYGVGTAAFLYGIIQMVAIAYIYGLRNLLDDIHFMLKQKPSLYWKLTWGFITPSVLAIIFIYGNVLILMDERVKPGIPNWGNHIGYVLAGTALIQIPFWMLMTISKQKGSTLFEKIQLAFRPTNDWGPIDEKNFNEWSHFKVDNTFNKVFNKNNPILSVANLKMDGSDNFGFSSDEISAKFSTKCSYNVTNNKELNCTSAAHQTSHINNPDRHRQQTKKSNIPRLLSSRKINSPENFYDYLTYWKRQGVAGPLFFRLQWAFRPFHELIYEGTKLYGPIHGAPFPRCHFLVVNDIDVARELYIKNFHKFPIRYSFWFGYSNINKVLFFMPANDDWKRIRSLITPAFTTGKLKRMIEPIEQINANFISHLRKFSESGEEFDMKIFTGAFSMDVIARCAYGIEIDSLSQPDHPIVTNARKIFGVDPSFSYIVCIMFPKIAKFLRLEMTDMKTVQYFNDLTFEIIEKRIKSLSGKQNPDLIGLMIENANEFNGTVAKNDMPKGISRDEISAQGLLFFIAGFDTTNATLTHIFYYLIKYPEWQEKLYEELSNVNHEELDYDKLKELPTLNAIIDETLRLEPPLPMVDRESIEPYRIESHGINIPKNSMISVQPYVIHRDPKYFMYPHEFKPDRFLDKSKFNDNLAAYIPFGLGPRLCVGMRFALNELRFALANFVINYKLAPNPNIKLEYFNGSLLMSPKKLMVRIEQR
;
A
#
# COMPACT_ATOMS: atom_id res chain seq x y z
N MET A 1 26.08 87.60 14.38
CA MET A 1 26.49 86.59 13.38
C MET A 1 26.70 85.28 14.12
N THR A 2 25.77 84.38 13.87
CA THR A 2 25.65 83.01 14.37
C THR A 2 26.58 82.08 13.60
N ASN A 3 27.23 81.12 14.26
CA ASN A 3 27.53 79.82 13.65
C ASN A 3 27.61 78.74 14.73
N LEU A 4 26.75 77.74 14.55
CA LEU A 4 26.51 76.57 15.39
C LEU A 4 27.49 75.46 14.99
N SER A 5 28.23 74.95 15.96
CA SER A 5 29.08 73.76 15.81
C SER A 5 29.02 72.90 17.08
N ASP A 6 27.92 72.17 17.27
CA ASP A 6 27.80 71.15 18.34
C ASP A 6 26.90 69.95 17.94
N GLY A 7 26.62 69.75 16.64
CA GLY A 7 25.71 68.70 16.17
C GLY A 7 26.36 67.37 15.72
N ASN A 8 27.66 67.35 15.42
CA ASN A 8 28.27 66.24 14.67
C ASN A 8 28.88 65.12 15.53
N ASP A 9 29.12 65.35 16.82
CA ASP A 9 29.78 64.34 17.67
C ASP A 9 28.79 63.40 18.37
N ILE A 10 27.50 63.80 18.50
CA ILE A 10 26.44 62.93 19.01
C ILE A 10 25.99 61.93 17.92
N GLU A 11 25.96 62.33 16.64
CA GLU A 11 25.63 61.42 15.52
C GLU A 11 26.73 60.37 15.27
N LYS A 12 28.01 60.70 15.45
CA LYS A 12 29.10 59.73 15.29
C LYS A 12 29.18 58.73 16.46
N GLN A 13 28.86 59.14 17.68
CA GLN A 13 28.81 58.20 18.80
C GLN A 13 27.52 57.35 18.82
N GLN A 14 26.40 57.84 18.28
CA GLN A 14 25.21 57.00 18.07
C GLN A 14 25.37 56.04 16.89
N LYS A 15 25.95 56.46 15.74
CA LYS A 15 26.23 55.54 14.62
C LYS A 15 27.22 54.43 14.97
N ASN A 16 28.19 54.68 15.85
CA ASN A 16 29.12 53.63 16.31
C ASN A 16 28.56 52.75 17.44
N LYS A 17 27.45 53.14 18.09
CA LYS A 17 26.74 52.28 19.07
C LYS A 17 25.60 51.47 18.44
N THR A 18 25.04 51.87 17.31
CA THR A 18 24.06 51.06 16.55
C THR A 18 24.66 50.17 15.46
N SER A 19 25.94 50.36 15.08
CA SER A 19 26.62 49.47 14.12
C SER A 19 27.35 48.27 14.75
N SER A 20 27.27 48.08 16.06
CA SER A 20 27.98 46.99 16.77
C SER A 20 27.08 45.85 17.27
N LYS A 21 25.83 45.74 16.80
CA LYS A 21 24.90 44.66 17.17
C LYS A 21 24.04 44.15 16.01
N SER A 22 24.64 43.51 15.01
CA SER A 22 24.04 42.40 14.24
C SER A 22 24.98 41.95 13.12
N ASN A 23 25.08 40.64 12.93
CA ASN A 23 25.74 39.90 11.83
C ASN A 23 27.22 39.52 12.05
N GLU A 24 27.48 38.60 12.98
CA GLU A 24 28.52 37.58 12.72
C GLU A 24 28.07 36.80 11.47
N HIS A 25 28.77 36.97 10.34
CA HIS A 25 28.47 36.25 9.10
C HIS A 25 28.44 34.73 9.34
N ARG A 26 27.34 34.06 8.94
CA ARG A 26 27.24 32.59 8.93
C ARG A 26 28.42 32.04 8.13
N GLY A 27 29.18 31.09 8.70
CA GLY A 27 30.34 30.51 8.03
C GLY A 27 29.97 29.91 6.67
N GLN A 28 30.88 29.96 5.70
CA GLN A 28 30.67 29.37 4.37
C GLN A 28 31.65 28.21 4.14
N TRP A 29 31.31 27.31 3.22
CA TRP A 29 32.25 26.27 2.76
C TRP A 29 33.49 26.92 2.12
N SER A 30 34.68 26.34 2.36
CA SER A 30 35.92 26.87 1.77
C SER A 30 35.92 26.72 0.26
N THR A 31 35.39 25.60 -0.24
CA THR A 31 35.25 25.31 -1.67
C THR A 31 33.94 24.57 -1.95
N GLY A 32 33.43 24.66 -3.19
CA GLY A 32 32.23 23.92 -3.60
C GLY A 32 32.41 22.39 -3.57
N ILE A 33 33.66 21.90 -3.67
CA ILE A 33 33.97 20.47 -3.59
C ILE A 33 33.78 19.94 -2.17
N GLU A 34 34.14 20.73 -1.15
CA GLU A 34 33.91 20.35 0.25
C GLU A 34 32.42 20.15 0.56
N PHE A 35 31.55 21.02 0.03
CA PHE A 35 30.09 20.84 0.12
C PHE A 35 29.65 19.55 -0.56
N LEU A 36 30.10 19.32 -1.80
CA LEU A 36 29.74 18.14 -2.59
C LEU A 36 30.16 16.84 -1.89
N LEU A 37 31.43 16.76 -1.45
CA LEU A 37 31.96 15.60 -0.73
C LEU A 37 31.28 15.39 0.61
N SER A 38 30.94 16.46 1.34
CA SER A 38 30.18 16.35 2.60
C SER A 38 28.78 15.79 2.37
N CYS A 39 28.10 16.18 1.27
CA CYS A 39 26.82 15.61 0.90
C CYS A 39 26.93 14.15 0.43
N ILE A 40 27.97 13.81 -0.33
CA ILE A 40 28.26 12.41 -0.72
C ILE A 40 28.52 11.56 0.53
N SER A 41 29.39 12.01 1.42
CA SER A 41 29.72 11.30 2.66
C SER A 41 28.52 11.13 3.61
N MET A 42 27.51 12.01 3.51
CA MET A 42 26.29 11.88 4.28
C MET A 42 25.29 10.92 3.64
N SER A 43 25.11 11.00 2.32
CA SER A 43 24.14 10.19 1.56
C SER A 43 24.64 8.75 1.38
N VAL A 44 25.94 8.58 1.14
CA VAL A 44 26.58 7.27 1.09
C VAL A 44 26.97 6.86 2.51
N GLY A 45 26.12 6.06 3.14
CA GLY A 45 26.29 5.60 4.52
C GLY A 45 26.28 4.08 4.65
N LEU A 46 26.19 3.60 5.89
CA LEU A 46 26.05 2.17 6.20
C LEU A 46 24.93 1.50 5.40
N GLY A 47 23.78 2.20 5.23
CA GLY A 47 22.60 1.75 4.49
C GLY A 47 22.88 1.24 3.07
N ASN A 48 23.80 1.88 2.35
CA ASN A 48 24.16 1.50 0.98
C ASN A 48 24.85 0.12 0.93
N VAL A 49 25.55 -0.29 1.99
CA VAL A 49 26.38 -1.50 2.00
C VAL A 49 25.62 -2.74 2.50
N TRP A 50 24.74 -2.60 3.50
CA TRP A 50 24.06 -3.74 4.11
C TRP A 50 22.54 -3.80 3.92
N ARG A 51 21.88 -2.66 3.68
CA ARG A 51 20.42 -2.58 3.62
C ARG A 51 19.99 -2.66 2.17
N PHE A 52 20.61 -1.88 1.29
CA PHE A 52 20.27 -1.89 -0.13
C PHE A 52 20.40 -3.28 -0.78
N PRO A 53 21.51 -4.03 -0.62
CA PRO A 53 21.64 -5.33 -1.29
C PRO A 53 20.58 -6.32 -0.82
N TYR A 54 20.30 -6.34 0.49
CA TYR A 54 19.26 -7.17 1.09
C TYR A 54 17.85 -6.78 0.61
N VAL A 55 17.51 -5.49 0.66
CA VAL A 55 16.21 -4.99 0.21
C VAL A 55 16.02 -5.27 -1.29
N ALA A 56 17.04 -5.05 -2.11
CA ALA A 56 16.97 -5.35 -3.53
C ALA A 56 16.76 -6.86 -3.77
N TYR A 57 17.49 -7.71 -3.06
CA TYR A 57 17.34 -9.16 -3.14
C TYR A 57 15.93 -9.64 -2.76
N GLU A 58 15.42 -9.28 -1.58
CA GLU A 58 14.10 -9.75 -1.12
C GLU A 58 12.93 -9.27 -2.00
N ASN A 59 13.12 -8.14 -2.68
CA ASN A 59 12.10 -7.47 -3.48
C ASN A 59 12.27 -7.73 -4.98
N GLY A 60 12.92 -8.84 -5.37
CA GLY A 60 12.98 -9.32 -6.76
C GLY A 60 14.33 -9.12 -7.46
N GLY A 61 15.41 -8.99 -6.69
CA GLY A 61 16.78 -8.88 -7.21
C GLY A 61 16.94 -7.73 -8.19
N GLY A 62 17.40 -8.03 -9.41
CA GLY A 62 17.56 -7.03 -10.47
C GLY A 62 16.27 -6.32 -10.87
N ALA A 63 15.09 -6.94 -10.66
CA ALA A 63 13.81 -6.31 -10.97
C ALA A 63 13.54 -5.11 -10.06
N PHE A 64 13.96 -5.16 -8.78
CA PHE A 64 13.80 -4.07 -7.80
C PHE A 64 14.46 -2.75 -8.25
N LEU A 65 15.48 -2.82 -9.10
CA LEU A 65 16.15 -1.64 -9.62
C LEU A 65 15.21 -0.76 -10.46
N ILE A 66 14.22 -1.36 -11.13
CA ILE A 66 13.23 -0.62 -11.93
C ILE A 66 12.40 0.34 -11.07
N PRO A 67 11.64 -0.11 -10.05
CA PRO A 67 10.90 0.79 -9.17
C PRO A 67 11.83 1.73 -8.41
N TYR A 68 13.02 1.28 -7.99
CA TYR A 68 13.99 2.13 -7.33
C TYR A 68 14.41 3.33 -8.20
N PHE A 69 14.84 3.11 -9.45
CA PHE A 69 15.25 4.18 -10.35
C PHE A 69 14.10 5.12 -10.73
N ILE A 70 12.91 4.57 -10.98
CA ILE A 70 11.72 5.38 -11.29
C ILE A 70 11.40 6.31 -10.12
N LEU A 71 11.33 5.77 -8.90
CA LEU A 71 10.98 6.54 -7.70
C LEU A 71 12.10 7.49 -7.27
N LEU A 72 13.36 7.13 -7.48
CA LEU A 72 14.49 8.04 -7.29
C LEU A 72 14.35 9.27 -8.21
N CYS A 73 13.98 9.07 -9.47
CA CYS A 73 13.77 10.16 -10.43
C CYS A 73 12.48 10.95 -10.18
N LEU A 74 11.40 10.32 -9.71
CA LEU A 74 10.11 10.98 -9.54
C LEU A 74 9.89 11.59 -8.16
N ILE A 75 10.58 11.10 -7.13
CA ILE A 75 10.38 11.50 -5.73
C ILE A 75 11.71 11.88 -5.07
N GLY A 76 12.68 10.96 -4.99
CA GLY A 76 13.90 11.15 -4.21
C GLY A 76 14.69 12.39 -4.64
N ARG A 77 15.06 12.48 -5.91
CA ARG A 77 15.83 13.60 -6.46
C ARG A 77 15.06 14.93 -6.45
N PRO A 78 13.75 14.99 -6.80
CA PRO A 78 12.94 16.19 -6.58
C PRO A 78 12.93 16.73 -5.16
N ILE A 79 12.75 15.86 -4.14
CA ILE A 79 12.77 16.31 -2.74
C ILE A 79 14.18 16.75 -2.34
N TYR A 80 15.21 16.00 -2.74
CA TYR A 80 16.61 16.34 -2.48
C TYR A 80 16.97 17.73 -3.00
N TYR A 81 16.64 17.99 -4.28
CA TYR A 81 16.91 19.28 -4.89
C TYR A 81 16.12 20.42 -4.23
N LEU A 82 14.87 20.15 -3.83
CA LEU A 82 14.04 21.12 -3.10
C LEU A 82 14.68 21.54 -1.76
N GLU A 83 15.17 20.58 -0.96
CA GLU A 83 15.82 20.88 0.32
C GLU A 83 17.12 21.69 0.15
N LEU A 84 17.92 21.34 -0.87
CA LEU A 84 19.11 22.11 -1.20
C LEU A 84 18.77 23.57 -1.56
N ILE A 85 17.74 23.79 -2.38
CA ILE A 85 17.29 25.13 -2.75
C ILE A 85 16.82 25.91 -1.52
N LEU A 86 15.98 25.31 -0.67
CA LEU A 86 15.41 26.00 0.48
C LEU A 86 16.48 26.46 1.48
N GLY A 87 17.47 25.61 1.75
CA GLY A 87 18.59 25.98 2.64
C GLY A 87 19.50 27.03 2.01
N GLN A 88 19.92 26.87 0.73
CA GLN A 88 20.81 27.81 0.06
C GLN A 88 20.16 29.20 -0.15
N PHE A 89 18.89 29.24 -0.54
CA PHE A 89 18.18 30.49 -0.78
C PHE A 89 17.99 31.28 0.52
N SER A 90 17.60 30.59 1.61
CA SER A 90 17.31 31.27 2.88
C SER A 90 18.56 31.55 3.72
N GLY A 91 19.62 30.76 3.59
CA GLY A 91 20.79 30.81 4.47
C GLY A 91 20.46 30.46 5.93
N ARG A 92 19.37 29.71 6.15
CA ARG A 92 18.81 29.39 7.47
C ARG A 92 18.75 27.89 7.70
N GLY A 93 18.82 27.46 8.95
CA GLY A 93 18.67 26.07 9.33
C GLY A 93 17.23 25.54 9.20
N PRO A 94 17.04 24.22 9.40
CA PRO A 94 15.79 23.49 9.12
C PRO A 94 14.54 24.00 9.84
N ILE A 95 14.66 24.64 11.00
CA ILE A 95 13.52 25.21 11.72
C ILE A 95 13.16 26.61 11.19
N LYS A 96 14.18 27.45 10.94
CA LYS A 96 13.99 28.83 10.50
C LYS A 96 13.61 28.95 9.02
N VAL A 97 13.88 27.93 8.21
CA VAL A 97 13.44 27.89 6.80
C VAL A 97 11.91 27.96 6.67
N TRP A 98 11.17 27.47 7.68
CA TRP A 98 9.71 27.51 7.71
C TRP A 98 9.12 28.89 7.99
N LYS A 99 9.92 29.96 8.06
CA LYS A 99 9.43 31.35 7.99
C LYS A 99 8.67 31.64 6.68
N CYS A 100 8.90 30.84 5.63
CA CYS A 100 8.09 30.86 4.41
C CYS A 100 6.62 30.45 4.64
N VAL A 101 6.36 29.54 5.60
CA VAL A 101 5.03 29.08 6.01
C VAL A 101 5.04 28.81 7.53
N PRO A 102 4.87 29.84 8.37
CA PRO A 102 5.07 29.76 9.82
C PRO A 102 4.26 28.68 10.52
N ALA A 103 3.03 28.42 10.06
CA ALA A 103 2.15 27.37 10.58
C ALA A 103 2.79 25.96 10.51
N ILE A 104 3.75 25.74 9.62
CA ILE A 104 4.42 24.45 9.39
C ILE A 104 5.78 24.38 10.08
N LYS A 105 6.15 25.38 10.91
CA LYS A 105 7.39 25.39 11.70
C LYS A 105 7.59 24.10 12.53
N GLY A 106 6.50 23.46 12.96
CA GLY A 106 6.54 22.18 13.67
C GLY A 106 7.18 21.02 12.90
N LEU A 107 7.20 21.08 11.56
CA LEU A 107 7.86 20.08 10.73
C LEU A 107 9.38 20.07 10.97
N GLY A 108 10.03 21.24 11.07
CA GLY A 108 11.45 21.31 11.39
C GLY A 108 11.79 20.73 12.77
N PHE A 109 10.90 20.89 13.76
CA PHE A 109 11.06 20.26 15.08
C PHE A 109 10.82 18.75 15.04
N ALA A 110 9.85 18.28 14.25
CA ALA A 110 9.61 16.85 14.04
C ALA A 110 10.84 16.18 13.39
N GLN A 111 11.40 16.81 12.35
CA GLN A 111 12.62 16.35 11.69
C GLN A 111 13.80 16.32 12.65
N LEU A 112 13.97 17.35 13.49
CA LEU A 112 15.03 17.41 14.51
C LEU A 112 14.94 16.24 15.50
N LEU A 113 13.75 15.91 15.99
CA LEU A 113 13.55 14.83 16.95
C LEU A 113 13.85 13.47 16.29
N SER A 114 13.35 13.23 15.08
CA SER A 114 13.62 12.01 14.33
C SER A 114 15.11 11.86 14.00
N THR A 115 15.79 12.93 13.60
CA THR A 115 17.25 12.92 13.39
C THR A 115 18.02 12.62 14.69
N SER A 116 17.49 13.02 15.85
CA SER A 116 18.06 12.66 17.16
C SER A 116 17.90 11.16 17.44
N TYR A 117 16.76 10.55 17.11
CA TYR A 117 16.58 9.09 17.22
C TYR A 117 17.56 8.34 16.33
N ILE A 118 17.72 8.77 15.07
CA ILE A 118 18.69 8.17 14.14
C ILE A 118 20.10 8.28 14.70
N ALA A 119 20.52 9.47 15.16
CA ALA A 119 21.87 9.68 15.68
C ALA A 119 22.21 8.71 16.83
N ILE A 120 21.26 8.40 17.71
CA ILE A 120 21.50 7.47 18.84
C ILE A 120 21.81 6.05 18.34
N PHE A 121 20.89 5.43 17.57
CA PHE A 121 21.09 4.05 17.14
C PHE A 121 22.17 3.91 16.06
N TYR A 122 22.37 4.94 15.24
CA TYR A 122 23.38 4.92 14.19
C TYR A 122 24.81 4.94 14.76
N ASN A 123 25.05 5.71 15.83
CA ASN A 123 26.35 5.67 16.54
C ASN A 123 26.58 4.37 17.32
N TYR A 124 25.51 3.67 17.71
CA TYR A 124 25.59 2.30 18.22
C TYR A 124 26.06 1.31 17.14
N LEU A 125 25.55 1.40 15.91
CA LEU A 125 26.03 0.57 14.78
C LEU A 125 27.50 0.86 14.43
N MET A 126 27.93 2.12 14.54
CA MET A 126 29.34 2.48 14.46
C MET A 126 30.18 1.85 15.57
N ALA A 127 29.65 1.76 16.81
CA ALA A 127 30.34 1.10 17.92
C ALA A 127 30.57 -0.39 17.62
N ILE A 128 29.58 -1.11 17.08
CA ILE A 128 29.74 -2.50 16.64
C ILE A 128 30.81 -2.59 15.54
N SER A 129 30.83 -1.65 14.60
CA SER A 129 31.85 -1.61 13.53
C SER A 129 33.27 -1.42 14.09
N ILE A 130 33.44 -0.57 15.12
CA ILE A 130 34.72 -0.40 15.83
C ILE A 130 35.10 -1.71 16.55
N TYR A 131 34.14 -2.36 17.22
CA TYR A 131 34.37 -3.62 17.91
C TYR A 131 34.94 -4.69 16.94
N TYR A 132 34.29 -4.88 15.78
CA TYR A 132 34.77 -5.81 14.76
C TYR A 132 36.10 -5.37 14.12
N PHE A 133 36.32 -4.07 13.94
CA PHE A 133 37.60 -3.54 13.48
C PHE A 133 38.74 -3.92 14.44
N ILE A 134 38.56 -3.72 15.74
CA ILE A 134 39.54 -4.11 16.76
C ILE A 134 39.72 -5.63 16.80
N ALA A 135 38.62 -6.39 16.77
CA ALA A 135 38.63 -7.85 16.77
C ALA A 135 39.32 -8.46 15.52
N SER A 136 39.43 -7.70 14.43
CA SER A 136 40.12 -8.12 13.21
C SER A 136 41.66 -8.15 13.34
N PHE A 137 42.24 -7.50 14.36
CA PHE A 137 43.68 -7.54 14.65
C PHE A 137 44.11 -8.81 15.41
N SER A 138 43.56 -9.96 15.02
CA SER A 138 43.91 -11.26 15.56
C SER A 138 44.60 -12.11 14.49
N SER A 139 45.53 -12.97 14.88
CA SER A 139 46.19 -13.91 13.95
C SER A 139 45.18 -14.83 13.28
N LYS A 140 44.19 -15.29 14.05
CA LYS A 140 43.02 -16.02 13.59
C LYS A 140 41.76 -15.20 13.88
N LEU A 141 40.91 -15.01 12.87
CA LEU A 141 39.69 -14.23 13.02
C LEU A 141 38.76 -14.88 14.06
N PRO A 142 38.25 -14.16 15.07
CA PRO A 142 37.52 -14.74 16.19
C PRO A 142 36.24 -15.50 15.81
N TRP A 143 35.63 -15.17 14.66
CA TRP A 143 34.40 -15.78 14.15
C TRP A 143 34.66 -16.98 13.21
N THR A 144 35.86 -17.56 13.19
CA THR A 144 36.20 -18.71 12.33
C THR A 144 36.16 -20.06 13.04
N ASP A 145 36.47 -20.11 14.33
CA ASP A 145 36.46 -21.33 15.15
C ASP A 145 35.60 -21.12 16.40
N CYS A 146 34.56 -21.94 16.55
CA CYS A 146 33.70 -21.95 17.74
C CYS A 146 33.35 -23.39 18.12
N ASP A 147 33.95 -23.92 19.19
CA ASP A 147 33.66 -25.30 19.64
C ASP A 147 32.21 -25.45 20.13
N GLN A 148 31.65 -24.41 20.77
CA GLN A 148 30.30 -24.39 21.33
C GLN A 148 29.19 -24.11 20.28
N SER A 149 29.53 -23.67 19.07
CA SER A 149 28.51 -23.43 18.03
C SER A 149 27.95 -24.74 17.47
N GLN A 150 28.76 -25.80 17.46
CA GLN A 150 28.37 -27.14 17.00
C GLN A 150 27.32 -27.78 17.91
N THR A 151 27.36 -27.51 19.21
CA THR A 151 26.36 -28.03 20.16
C THR A 151 24.99 -27.36 20.04
N LEU A 152 24.91 -26.17 19.45
CA LEU A 152 23.67 -25.37 19.33
C LEU A 152 23.08 -25.35 17.90
N ASN A 153 23.70 -26.03 16.93
CA ASN A 153 23.34 -25.99 15.51
C ASN A 153 23.27 -24.56 14.92
N VAL A 154 24.19 -23.67 15.33
CA VAL A 154 24.29 -22.28 14.85
C VAL A 154 25.65 -22.05 14.17
N SER A 155 25.70 -21.17 13.16
CA SER A 155 26.97 -20.81 12.52
C SER A 155 27.91 -20.07 13.49
N CYS A 156 29.23 -20.28 13.39
CA CYS A 156 30.19 -19.61 14.30
C CYS A 156 30.13 -18.07 14.23
N PRO A 157 30.00 -17.43 13.05
CA PRO A 157 29.79 -15.98 12.95
C PRO A 157 28.49 -15.49 13.60
N GLU A 158 27.41 -16.27 13.51
CA GLU A 158 26.12 -15.95 14.15
C GLU A 158 26.22 -16.11 15.66
N TYR A 159 26.87 -17.17 16.15
CA TYR A 159 27.17 -17.34 17.57
C TYR A 159 28.02 -16.18 18.10
N TYR A 160 29.08 -15.80 17.37
CA TYR A 160 29.94 -14.69 17.74
C TYR A 160 29.14 -13.38 17.85
N TYR A 161 28.32 -13.06 16.85
CA TYR A 161 27.51 -11.84 16.87
C TYR A 161 26.44 -11.86 17.98
N GLU A 162 25.60 -12.91 18.03
CA GLU A 162 24.44 -12.93 18.91
C GLU A 162 24.80 -13.22 20.38
N ARG A 163 25.78 -14.08 20.65
CA ARG A 163 26.12 -14.50 22.02
C ARG A 163 27.35 -13.81 22.60
N ILE A 164 28.37 -13.53 21.78
CA ILE A 164 29.62 -12.91 22.28
C ILE A 164 29.54 -11.38 22.21
N VAL A 165 29.15 -10.82 21.05
CA VAL A 165 29.10 -9.36 20.87
C VAL A 165 27.87 -8.75 21.52
N LEU A 166 26.68 -9.26 21.20
CA LEU A 166 25.41 -8.68 21.67
C LEU A 166 24.91 -9.26 22.99
N ASN A 167 25.30 -10.49 23.33
CA ASN A 167 24.71 -11.27 24.42
C ASN A 167 23.16 -11.23 24.42
N LYS A 168 22.58 -11.51 23.25
CA LYS A 168 21.16 -11.30 22.93
C LYS A 168 20.22 -12.06 23.88
N SER A 169 19.31 -11.30 24.47
CA SER A 169 18.24 -11.79 25.35
C SER A 169 17.07 -12.45 24.60
N ASN A 170 16.18 -13.11 25.33
CA ASN A 170 14.98 -13.76 24.76
C ASN A 170 13.90 -12.77 24.29
N GLY A 171 13.98 -11.51 24.69
CA GLY A 171 13.00 -10.48 24.33
C GLY A 171 13.25 -9.14 25.02
N LEU A 172 12.48 -8.13 24.65
CA LEU A 172 12.63 -6.74 25.14
C LEU A 172 12.54 -6.59 26.68
N TRP A 173 11.93 -7.55 27.39
CA TRP A 173 11.72 -7.50 28.85
C TRP A 173 12.95 -7.90 29.69
N ASP A 174 14.00 -8.42 29.06
CA ASP A 174 15.11 -9.09 29.75
C ASP A 174 16.41 -8.26 29.65
N LEU A 175 16.48 -7.21 30.48
CA LEU A 175 17.60 -6.27 30.57
C LEU A 175 18.54 -6.68 31.72
N ASN A 176 19.33 -7.73 31.53
CA ASN A 176 20.14 -8.29 32.63
C ASN A 176 21.53 -7.67 32.76
N SER A 177 22.26 -7.55 31.64
CA SER A 177 23.65 -7.08 31.64
C SER A 177 23.94 -6.02 30.58
N ILE A 178 25.01 -5.26 30.80
CA ILE A 178 25.50 -4.22 29.89
C ILE A 178 26.91 -4.62 29.45
N SER A 179 27.16 -4.67 28.13
CA SER A 179 28.51 -4.94 27.62
C SER A 179 29.42 -3.72 27.78
N ILE A 180 30.50 -3.90 28.55
CA ILE A 180 31.49 -2.86 28.83
C ILE A 180 32.31 -2.55 27.57
N GLU A 181 32.58 -3.57 26.76
CA GLU A 181 33.31 -3.48 25.50
C GLU A 181 32.56 -2.60 24.49
N LEU A 182 31.25 -2.81 24.36
CA LEU A 182 30.39 -1.99 23.50
C LEU A 182 30.26 -0.56 24.02
N ILE A 183 30.22 -0.33 25.34
CA ILE A 183 30.27 1.03 25.91
C ILE A 183 31.58 1.72 25.53
N GLY A 184 32.72 1.02 25.63
CA GLY A 184 34.02 1.57 25.22
C GLY A 184 34.04 1.97 23.75
N CYS A 185 33.49 1.13 22.88
CA CYS A 185 33.36 1.42 21.45
C CYS A 185 32.38 2.57 21.16
N LEU A 186 31.29 2.67 21.93
CA LEU A 186 30.31 3.76 21.83
C LEU A 186 30.92 5.10 22.28
N PHE A 187 31.73 5.10 23.34
CA PHE A 187 32.50 6.28 23.75
C PHE A 187 33.47 6.70 22.64
N ALA A 188 34.18 5.75 22.03
CA ALA A 188 35.11 6.03 20.93
C ALA A 188 34.39 6.62 19.71
N SER A 189 33.20 6.11 19.34
CA SER A 189 32.42 6.64 18.21
C SER A 189 32.00 8.08 18.45
N TRP A 190 31.44 8.39 19.64
CA TRP A 190 31.05 9.75 20.00
C TRP A 190 32.22 10.71 20.14
N ALA A 191 33.37 10.26 20.65
CA ALA A 191 34.58 11.06 20.74
C ALA A 191 35.07 11.48 19.33
N LEU A 192 35.05 10.57 18.36
CA LEU A 192 35.47 10.86 16.99
C LEU A 192 34.47 11.76 16.25
N VAL A 193 33.17 11.61 16.50
CA VAL A 193 32.13 12.54 16.00
C VAL A 193 32.34 13.93 16.58
N TYR A 194 32.59 14.06 17.88
CA TYR A 194 32.90 15.33 18.52
C TYR A 194 34.11 16.01 17.88
N LEU A 195 35.24 15.30 17.77
CA LEU A 195 36.47 15.84 17.16
C LEU A 195 36.25 16.34 15.72
N SER A 196 35.38 15.67 14.96
CA SER A 196 35.04 16.06 13.58
C SER A 196 34.24 17.37 13.51
N ILE A 197 33.43 17.67 14.54
CA ILE A 197 32.49 18.81 14.59
C ILE A 197 33.06 20.04 15.33
N VAL A 198 34.08 19.88 16.18
CA VAL A 198 34.61 20.95 17.06
C VAL A 198 34.87 22.27 16.33
N LYS A 199 35.45 22.25 15.12
CA LYS A 199 35.74 23.45 14.31
C LYS A 199 34.64 23.80 13.29
N GLY A 200 33.52 23.09 13.33
CA GLY A 200 32.38 23.24 12.42
C GLY A 200 32.70 22.92 10.97
N ILE A 201 31.99 23.58 10.04
CA ILE A 201 32.00 23.27 8.61
C ILE A 201 33.41 23.22 7.99
N THR A 202 34.37 23.99 8.51
CA THR A 202 35.78 23.97 8.06
C THR A 202 36.51 22.66 8.35
N SER A 203 36.13 21.96 9.43
CA SER A 203 36.63 20.61 9.74
C SER A 203 35.82 19.55 9.04
N LEU A 204 34.48 19.70 9.00
CA LEU A 204 33.60 18.77 8.27
C LEU A 204 34.04 18.60 6.82
N GLY A 205 34.28 19.69 6.08
CA GLY A 205 34.69 19.63 4.68
C GLY A 205 36.02 18.91 4.47
N LYS A 206 36.95 19.02 5.43
CA LYS A 206 38.26 18.35 5.38
C LYS A 206 38.15 16.86 5.68
N VAL A 207 37.35 16.49 6.68
CA VAL A 207 37.09 15.09 7.02
C VAL A 207 36.38 14.38 5.85
N ALA A 208 35.48 15.08 5.16
CA ALA A 208 34.72 14.55 4.03
C ALA A 208 35.59 14.06 2.85
N TYR A 209 36.79 14.62 2.63
CA TYR A 209 37.70 14.11 1.60
C TYR A 209 38.07 12.65 1.83
N PHE A 210 38.36 12.28 3.07
CA PHE A 210 38.70 10.91 3.42
C PHE A 210 37.47 10.03 3.49
N THR A 211 36.44 10.46 4.24
CA THR A 211 35.26 9.63 4.49
C THR A 211 34.39 9.38 3.25
N ALA A 212 34.41 10.27 2.26
CA ALA A 212 33.72 10.05 0.98
C ALA A 212 34.51 9.14 0.02
N ILE A 213 35.84 9.28 -0.06
CA ILE A 213 36.65 8.61 -1.09
C ILE A 213 37.10 7.21 -0.66
N PHE A 214 37.50 7.05 0.61
CA PHE A 214 38.06 5.80 1.13
C PHE A 214 37.13 4.58 0.91
N PRO A 215 35.81 4.66 1.13
CA PRO A 215 34.91 3.54 0.87
C PRO A 215 34.93 3.04 -0.58
N TYR A 216 35.06 3.93 -1.57
CA TYR A 216 35.16 3.50 -2.97
C TYR A 216 36.42 2.71 -3.25
N VAL A 217 37.55 3.11 -2.65
CA VAL A 217 38.82 2.38 -2.77
C VAL A 217 38.67 0.97 -2.22
N VAL A 218 38.05 0.83 -1.03
CA VAL A 218 37.82 -0.48 -0.40
C VAL A 218 36.83 -1.33 -1.20
N LEU A 219 35.69 -0.79 -1.64
CA LEU A 219 34.71 -1.54 -2.43
C LEU A 219 35.28 -2.03 -3.77
N ILE A 220 36.02 -1.19 -4.49
CA ILE A 220 36.62 -1.58 -5.78
C ILE A 220 37.69 -2.65 -5.60
N THR A 221 38.55 -2.51 -4.58
CA THR A 221 39.61 -3.50 -4.31
C THR A 221 39.04 -4.82 -3.80
N LEU A 222 38.03 -4.78 -2.92
CA LEU A 222 37.31 -5.99 -2.48
C LEU A 222 36.59 -6.69 -3.63
N LEU A 223 35.96 -5.94 -4.55
CA LEU A 223 35.36 -6.54 -5.74
C LEU A 223 36.42 -7.25 -6.57
N ALA A 224 37.54 -6.58 -6.87
CA ALA A 224 38.62 -7.14 -7.68
C ALA A 224 39.16 -8.45 -7.09
N VAL A 225 39.34 -8.51 -5.76
CA VAL A 225 39.84 -9.71 -5.08
C VAL A 225 38.79 -10.79 -4.94
N SER A 226 37.54 -10.43 -4.68
CA SER A 226 36.43 -11.41 -4.64
C SER A 226 36.22 -12.05 -6.01
N MET A 227 36.42 -11.30 -7.10
CA MET A 227 36.30 -11.84 -8.45
C MET A 227 37.37 -12.87 -8.83
N THR A 228 38.47 -12.97 -8.09
CA THR A 228 39.49 -14.01 -8.32
C THR A 228 39.08 -15.38 -7.76
N GLN A 229 37.95 -15.48 -7.07
CA GLN A 229 37.49 -16.68 -6.38
C GLN A 229 36.34 -17.37 -7.12
N ASP A 230 36.27 -18.69 -6.99
CA ASP A 230 35.27 -19.54 -7.67
C ASP A 230 33.89 -19.34 -7.04
N GLY A 231 32.86 -19.10 -7.87
CA GLY A 231 31.48 -18.84 -7.41
C GLY A 231 31.13 -17.36 -7.22
N ALA A 232 32.11 -16.45 -7.33
CA ALA A 232 31.88 -15.00 -7.21
C ALA A 232 30.92 -14.45 -8.28
N ILE A 233 31.05 -14.93 -9.53
CA ILE A 233 30.17 -14.52 -10.63
C ILE A 233 28.73 -15.00 -10.38
N ASP A 234 28.56 -16.23 -9.89
CA ASP A 234 27.24 -16.81 -9.60
C ASP A 234 26.51 -15.99 -8.54
N GLY A 235 27.24 -15.51 -7.54
CA GLY A 235 26.74 -14.55 -6.55
C GLY A 235 26.20 -13.25 -7.17
N ILE A 236 27.00 -12.58 -8.02
CA ILE A 236 26.57 -11.35 -8.70
C ILE A 236 25.37 -11.59 -9.61
N LEU A 237 25.39 -12.70 -10.37
CA LEU A 237 24.26 -13.08 -11.21
C LEU A 237 23.02 -13.35 -10.39
N TYR A 238 23.16 -13.96 -9.20
CA TYR A 238 22.05 -14.19 -8.28
C TYR A 238 21.44 -12.88 -7.77
N PHE A 239 22.27 -11.88 -7.43
CA PHE A 239 21.81 -10.54 -7.05
C PHE A 239 21.05 -9.82 -8.17
N LEU A 240 21.59 -9.86 -9.38
CA LEU A 240 21.06 -9.13 -10.53
C LEU A 240 19.96 -9.89 -11.29
N ARG A 241 19.67 -11.14 -10.93
CA ARG A 241 18.62 -11.93 -11.57
C ARG A 241 17.25 -11.26 -11.34
N PRO A 242 16.54 -10.85 -12.40
CA PRO A 242 15.28 -10.15 -12.22
C PRO A 242 14.12 -11.13 -12.01
N ASP A 243 13.38 -10.96 -10.92
CA ASP A 243 12.04 -11.56 -10.74
C ASP A 243 10.95 -10.51 -11.02
N PHE A 244 10.47 -10.48 -12.27
CA PHE A 244 9.44 -9.53 -12.68
C PHE A 244 8.09 -9.76 -11.99
N GLY A 245 7.84 -10.93 -11.39
CA GLY A 245 6.60 -11.21 -10.64
C GLY A 245 6.48 -10.33 -9.40
N LYS A 246 7.61 -10.02 -8.76
CA LYS A 246 7.67 -9.16 -7.56
C LYS A 246 7.29 -7.70 -7.85
N LEU A 247 7.42 -7.21 -9.09
CA LEU A 247 7.03 -5.84 -9.44
C LEU A 247 5.53 -5.56 -9.29
N LEU A 248 4.70 -6.61 -9.32
CA LEU A 248 3.26 -6.53 -9.08
C LEU A 248 2.91 -6.38 -7.60
N ASP A 249 3.85 -6.72 -6.71
CA ASP A 249 3.66 -6.57 -5.27
C ASP A 249 3.85 -5.09 -4.88
N PRO A 250 2.81 -4.41 -4.36
CA PRO A 250 2.93 -3.00 -3.98
C PRO A 250 3.96 -2.76 -2.87
N ILE A 251 4.28 -3.76 -2.03
CA ILE A 251 5.27 -3.59 -0.96
C ILE A 251 6.65 -3.24 -1.55
N VAL A 252 6.98 -3.75 -2.74
CA VAL A 252 8.24 -3.49 -3.44
C VAL A 252 8.42 -2.00 -3.72
N TRP A 253 7.33 -1.33 -4.13
CA TRP A 253 7.35 0.11 -4.41
C TRP A 253 7.43 0.94 -3.13
N TYR A 254 6.77 0.51 -2.06
CA TYR A 254 6.90 1.14 -0.75
C TYR A 254 8.34 1.04 -0.22
N ARG A 255 8.94 -0.16 -0.28
CA ARG A 255 10.33 -0.42 0.12
C ARG A 255 11.33 0.35 -0.75
N ALA A 256 11.04 0.55 -2.04
CA ALA A 256 11.87 1.36 -2.93
C ALA A 256 11.87 2.86 -2.53
N VAL A 257 10.72 3.44 -2.16
CA VAL A 257 10.68 4.83 -1.65
C VAL A 257 11.37 4.93 -0.30
N GLU A 258 11.08 4.01 0.62
CA GLU A 258 11.71 3.96 1.94
C GLU A 258 13.24 3.91 1.81
N GLN A 259 13.75 3.00 0.97
CA GLN A 259 15.18 2.88 0.69
C GLN A 259 15.74 4.17 0.09
N SER A 260 15.05 4.80 -0.87
CA SER A 260 15.50 6.08 -1.46
C SER A 260 15.57 7.21 -0.42
N PHE A 261 14.64 7.26 0.53
CA PHE A 261 14.60 8.30 1.57
C PHE A 261 15.75 8.16 2.55
N PHE A 262 16.00 6.93 3.02
CA PHE A 262 17.12 6.63 3.90
C PHE A 262 18.48 6.78 3.22
N SER A 263 18.60 6.41 1.94
CA SER A 263 19.85 6.56 1.17
C SER A 263 20.20 8.04 0.95
N LEU A 264 19.26 8.83 0.42
CA LEU A 264 19.54 10.24 0.12
C LEU A 264 19.44 11.17 1.35
N ALA A 265 19.11 10.64 2.53
CA ALA A 265 18.88 11.41 3.76
C ALA A 265 17.90 12.59 3.59
N VAL A 266 16.90 12.44 2.72
CA VAL A 266 15.85 13.46 2.50
C VAL A 266 14.84 13.47 3.63
N CYS A 267 14.19 14.62 3.86
CA CYS A 267 13.19 14.82 4.90
C CYS A 267 13.69 14.75 6.35
N PHE A 268 15.01 14.76 6.58
CA PHE A 268 15.63 14.80 7.92
C PHE A 268 16.25 16.16 8.28
N GLY A 269 16.23 17.13 7.35
CA GLY A 269 16.72 18.49 7.55
C GLY A 269 18.23 18.68 7.37
N SER A 270 19.03 17.60 7.33
CA SER A 270 20.49 17.71 7.16
C SER A 270 20.91 18.34 5.83
N LEU A 271 20.14 18.13 4.76
CA LEU A 271 20.38 18.76 3.46
C LEU A 271 20.15 20.27 3.50
N VAL A 272 19.06 20.71 4.14
CA VAL A 272 18.76 22.13 4.36
C VAL A 272 19.88 22.78 5.19
N MET A 273 20.40 22.07 6.19
CA MET A 273 21.52 22.54 6.99
C MET A 273 22.79 22.70 6.14
N TYR A 274 23.22 21.68 5.38
CA TYR A 274 24.43 21.79 4.56
C TYR A 274 24.34 22.85 3.46
N SER A 275 23.20 22.97 2.79
CA SER A 275 23.02 23.97 1.74
C SER A 275 22.91 25.40 2.30
N SER A 276 22.51 25.58 3.56
CA SER A 276 22.50 26.90 4.21
C SER A 276 23.86 27.57 4.35
N TYR A 277 24.94 26.79 4.20
CA TYR A 277 26.34 27.26 4.22
C TYR A 277 26.91 27.48 2.81
N ASN A 278 26.14 27.22 1.76
CA ASN A 278 26.57 27.44 0.39
C ASN A 278 26.63 28.92 0.03
N ASN A 279 27.44 29.20 -0.98
CA ASN A 279 27.37 30.47 -1.68
C ASN A 279 26.01 30.59 -2.39
N PHE A 280 25.41 31.78 -2.34
CA PHE A 280 24.05 32.03 -2.84
C PHE A 280 23.86 31.59 -4.31
N ASN A 281 24.88 31.79 -5.16
CA ASN A 281 24.83 31.46 -6.59
C ASN A 281 25.40 30.06 -6.93
N ASN A 282 25.65 29.19 -5.95
CA ASN A 282 26.20 27.85 -6.22
C ASN A 282 25.19 26.98 -7.01
N ASN A 283 25.66 26.20 -7.98
CA ASN A 283 24.79 25.39 -8.84
C ASN A 283 24.38 24.06 -8.19
N VAL A 284 23.43 24.15 -7.26
CA VAL A 284 22.88 22.99 -6.52
C VAL A 284 22.14 21.99 -7.38
N ASN A 285 21.69 22.36 -8.59
CA ASN A 285 21.08 21.39 -9.51
C ASN A 285 22.13 20.36 -9.96
N LYS A 286 23.33 20.84 -10.36
CA LYS A 286 24.44 19.97 -10.75
C LYS A 286 24.84 19.05 -9.60
N ASP A 287 24.96 19.60 -8.39
CA ASP A 287 25.33 18.84 -7.20
C ASP A 287 24.30 17.74 -6.92
N ALA A 288 23.00 18.04 -6.99
CA ALA A 288 21.94 17.04 -6.82
C ALA A 288 22.00 15.90 -7.85
N ILE A 289 22.40 16.16 -9.10
CA ILE A 289 22.57 15.10 -10.10
C ILE A 289 23.72 14.18 -9.71
N ILE A 290 24.88 14.76 -9.40
CA ILE A 290 26.10 14.00 -9.09
C ILE A 290 25.85 13.11 -7.86
N ILE A 291 25.26 13.66 -6.80
CA ILE A 291 25.05 12.93 -5.55
C ILE A 291 24.06 11.78 -5.74
N SER A 292 22.93 12.00 -6.42
CA SER A 292 21.94 10.94 -6.65
C SER A 292 22.48 9.78 -7.52
N VAL A 293 23.33 10.09 -8.50
CA VAL A 293 23.98 9.07 -9.34
C VAL A 293 25.03 8.30 -8.53
N LEU A 294 25.88 8.99 -7.77
CA LEU A 294 26.92 8.37 -6.96
C LEU A 294 26.33 7.51 -5.84
N ASP A 295 25.28 7.96 -5.17
CA ASP A 295 24.56 7.19 -4.16
C ASP A 295 24.09 5.83 -4.71
N THR A 296 23.41 5.85 -5.85
CA THR A 296 22.90 4.62 -6.48
C THR A 296 24.03 3.74 -7.00
N PHE A 297 25.05 4.33 -7.62
CA PHE A 297 26.21 3.59 -8.08
C PHE A 297 26.92 2.89 -6.91
N THR A 298 27.04 3.54 -5.76
CA THR A 298 27.67 2.96 -4.58
C THR A 298 26.86 1.80 -4.03
N SER A 299 25.54 1.95 -3.95
CA SER A 299 24.62 0.89 -3.53
C SER A 299 24.70 -0.36 -4.42
N LEU A 300 24.77 -0.16 -5.75
CA LEU A 300 24.95 -1.25 -6.71
C LEU A 300 26.34 -1.89 -6.61
N LEU A 301 27.40 -1.07 -6.51
CA LEU A 301 28.77 -1.54 -6.37
C LEU A 301 28.92 -2.37 -5.08
N ALA A 302 28.39 -1.88 -3.97
CA ALA A 302 28.35 -2.62 -2.71
C ALA A 302 27.55 -3.91 -2.88
N GLY A 303 26.36 -3.89 -3.48
CA GLY A 303 25.60 -5.11 -3.78
C GLY A 303 26.41 -6.16 -4.55
N CYS A 304 27.12 -5.76 -5.59
CA CYS A 304 28.00 -6.66 -6.34
C CYS A 304 29.15 -7.23 -5.49
N VAL A 305 29.85 -6.38 -4.71
CA VAL A 305 30.90 -6.83 -3.78
C VAL A 305 30.36 -7.88 -2.83
N ILE A 306 29.23 -7.58 -2.21
CA ILE A 306 28.63 -8.42 -1.19
C ILE A 306 28.20 -9.76 -1.74
N PHE A 307 27.44 -9.76 -2.82
CA PHE A 307 26.97 -11.01 -3.40
C PHE A 307 28.09 -11.81 -4.05
N SER A 308 29.19 -11.17 -4.51
CA SER A 308 30.38 -11.90 -4.95
C SER A 308 31.06 -12.68 -3.83
N VAL A 309 31.13 -12.09 -2.63
CA VAL A 309 31.67 -12.74 -1.43
C VAL A 309 30.74 -13.89 -0.97
N LEU A 310 29.42 -13.66 -0.95
CA LEU A 310 28.44 -14.69 -0.58
C LEU A 310 28.37 -15.85 -1.59
N GLY A 311 28.50 -15.57 -2.89
CA GLY A 311 28.54 -16.59 -3.94
C GLY A 311 29.75 -17.51 -3.81
N THR A 312 30.91 -16.94 -3.48
CA THR A 312 32.13 -17.71 -3.19
C THR A 312 31.91 -18.64 -2.00
N MET A 313 31.35 -18.10 -0.90
CA MET A 313 31.04 -18.87 0.30
C MET A 313 30.04 -20.00 0.04
N ALA A 314 29.00 -19.75 -0.74
CA ALA A 314 27.99 -20.74 -1.11
C ALA A 314 28.61 -21.89 -1.93
N ASN A 315 29.48 -21.56 -2.89
CA ASN A 315 30.20 -22.52 -3.70
C ASN A 315 31.17 -23.40 -2.87
N GLU A 316 31.90 -22.81 -1.92
CA GLU A 316 32.79 -23.58 -1.02
C GLU A 316 32.03 -24.52 -0.08
N LYS A 317 30.86 -24.11 0.40
CA LYS A 317 30.02 -24.92 1.30
C LYS A 317 29.13 -25.93 0.56
N GLY A 318 28.97 -25.80 -0.75
CA GLY A 318 28.02 -26.60 -1.53
C GLY A 318 26.55 -26.35 -1.15
N VAL A 319 26.23 -25.15 -0.68
CA VAL A 319 24.86 -24.73 -0.29
C VAL A 319 24.31 -23.70 -1.25
N GLU A 320 23.00 -23.50 -1.29
CA GLU A 320 22.42 -22.45 -2.12
C GLU A 320 22.71 -21.05 -1.55
N ILE A 321 22.85 -20.06 -2.44
CA ILE A 321 23.14 -18.67 -2.05
C ILE A 321 22.05 -18.11 -1.12
N LYS A 322 20.80 -18.55 -1.25
CA LYS A 322 19.70 -18.11 -0.38
C LYS A 322 19.92 -18.45 1.10
N ASP A 323 20.62 -19.54 1.38
CA ASP A 323 20.81 -20.05 2.75
C ASP A 323 21.96 -19.33 3.48
N VAL A 324 22.76 -18.54 2.75
CA VAL A 324 23.87 -17.74 3.31
C VAL A 324 23.53 -16.25 3.41
N VAL A 325 22.37 -15.83 2.89
CA VAL A 325 21.92 -14.42 2.95
C VAL A 325 21.19 -14.18 4.27
N SER A 326 21.81 -13.38 5.15
CA SER A 326 21.21 -12.92 6.41
C SER A 326 20.42 -11.63 6.24
N SER A 327 19.45 -11.36 7.13
CA SER A 327 18.64 -10.13 7.10
C SER A 327 19.27 -8.95 7.84
N GLY A 328 19.06 -7.73 7.32
CA GLY A 328 19.39 -6.47 8.00
C GLY A 328 20.83 -6.39 8.53
N THR A 329 20.99 -6.11 9.83
CA THR A 329 22.32 -6.02 10.48
C THR A 329 23.08 -7.34 10.48
N GLY A 330 22.38 -8.47 10.41
CA GLY A 330 22.99 -9.79 10.28
C GLY A 330 23.79 -9.92 8.99
N LEU A 331 23.39 -9.24 7.91
CA LEU A 331 24.16 -9.24 6.68
C LEU A 331 25.58 -8.65 6.91
N ALA A 332 25.70 -7.53 7.65
CA ALA A 332 27.01 -6.91 7.88
C ALA A 332 27.89 -7.56 8.94
N PHE A 333 27.28 -8.13 9.99
CA PHE A 333 28.03 -8.60 11.16
C PHE A 333 28.04 -10.11 11.33
N ILE A 334 27.31 -10.86 10.48
CA ILE A 334 27.34 -12.32 10.41
C ILE A 334 27.86 -12.74 9.03
N ALA A 335 27.11 -12.46 7.98
CA ALA A 335 27.39 -13.00 6.65
C ALA A 335 28.68 -12.43 6.03
N TYR A 336 28.97 -11.14 6.22
CA TYR A 336 30.22 -10.54 5.71
C TYR A 336 31.47 -11.01 6.43
N PRO A 337 31.58 -10.96 7.77
CA PRO A 337 32.75 -11.53 8.44
C PRO A 337 32.96 -13.00 8.07
N GLU A 338 31.89 -13.76 7.88
CA GLU A 338 31.97 -15.13 7.39
C GLU A 338 32.62 -15.20 6.00
N GLY A 339 32.06 -14.50 5.01
CA GLY A 339 32.59 -14.53 3.65
C GLY A 339 33.99 -13.93 3.51
N LEU A 340 34.30 -12.86 4.26
CA LEU A 340 35.63 -12.26 4.29
C LEU A 340 36.68 -13.21 4.87
N SER A 341 36.30 -14.08 5.82
CA SER A 341 37.19 -15.08 6.39
C SER A 341 37.57 -16.19 5.41
N LYS A 342 36.80 -16.36 4.33
CA LYS A 342 37.04 -17.36 3.28
C LYS A 342 37.93 -16.87 2.14
N ILE A 343 38.23 -15.57 2.10
CA ILE A 343 39.17 -15.02 1.12
C ILE A 343 40.55 -15.65 1.32
N LYS A 344 41.04 -16.37 0.29
CA LYS A 344 42.31 -17.12 0.32
C LYS A 344 43.54 -16.23 0.59
N PHE A 345 43.52 -14.97 0.15
CA PHE A 345 44.62 -14.02 0.31
C PHE A 345 44.38 -13.04 1.45
N LEU A 346 45.10 -13.17 2.57
CA LEU A 346 45.09 -12.25 3.72
C LEU A 346 43.66 -11.85 4.22
N PRO A 347 42.83 -12.80 4.69
CA PRO A 347 41.46 -12.52 5.13
C PRO A 347 41.37 -11.47 6.27
N GLN A 348 42.41 -11.36 7.09
CA GLN A 348 42.51 -10.35 8.15
C GLN A 348 42.57 -8.93 7.59
N LEU A 349 43.37 -8.70 6.54
CA LEU A 349 43.50 -7.38 5.91
C LEU A 349 42.15 -6.91 5.37
N TRP A 350 41.42 -7.80 4.70
CA TRP A 350 40.11 -7.49 4.13
C TRP A 350 39.07 -7.22 5.21
N SER A 351 39.11 -7.96 6.32
CA SER A 351 38.25 -7.69 7.48
C SER A 351 38.54 -6.32 8.11
N ILE A 352 39.82 -5.97 8.30
CA ILE A 352 40.24 -4.65 8.81
C ILE A 352 39.76 -3.54 7.88
N LEU A 353 40.02 -3.65 6.58
CA LEU A 353 39.62 -2.64 5.59
C LEU A 353 38.09 -2.50 5.51
N PHE A 354 37.36 -3.61 5.58
CA PHE A 354 35.91 -3.63 5.50
C PHE A 354 35.25 -2.98 6.72
N PHE A 355 35.62 -3.36 7.95
CA PHE A 355 35.03 -2.77 9.16
C PHE A 355 35.48 -1.32 9.37
N PHE A 356 36.70 -0.98 8.96
CA PHE A 356 37.13 0.42 8.95
C PHE A 356 36.34 1.25 7.92
N MET A 357 36.06 0.68 6.74
CA MET A 357 35.18 1.32 5.76
C MET A 357 33.78 1.55 6.35
N LEU A 358 33.14 0.54 6.95
CA LEU A 358 31.83 0.69 7.58
C LEU A 358 31.83 1.81 8.64
N PHE A 359 32.89 1.87 9.45
CA PHE A 359 33.07 2.93 10.42
C PHE A 359 33.20 4.33 9.78
N THR A 360 34.00 4.48 8.71
CA THR A 360 34.18 5.76 8.01
C THR A 360 32.90 6.24 7.32
N LEU A 361 32.13 5.33 6.70
CA LEU A 361 30.80 5.61 6.16
C LEU A 361 29.86 6.10 7.26
N GLY A 362 29.96 5.50 8.45
CA GLY A 362 29.18 5.91 9.61
C GLY A 362 29.48 7.34 10.09
N ILE A 363 30.77 7.70 10.18
CA ILE A 363 31.17 9.06 10.61
C ILE A 363 30.52 10.12 9.72
N GLY A 364 30.54 9.93 8.39
CA GLY A 364 30.02 10.89 7.42
C GLY A 364 28.56 11.29 7.68
N SER A 365 27.68 10.30 7.86
CA SER A 365 26.27 10.53 8.16
C SER A 365 26.05 11.06 9.59
N SER A 366 26.72 10.50 10.60
CA SER A 366 26.58 10.90 12.02
C SER A 366 26.95 12.37 12.26
N VAL A 367 28.04 12.82 11.64
CA VAL A 367 28.51 14.20 11.72
C VAL A 367 27.49 15.19 11.15
N ALA A 368 26.83 14.84 10.04
CA ALA A 368 25.76 15.65 9.47
C ALA A 368 24.56 15.77 10.43
N MET A 369 24.11 14.67 11.02
CA MET A 369 22.96 14.64 11.93
C MET A 369 23.18 15.52 13.17
N ILE A 370 24.37 15.45 13.78
CA ILE A 370 24.70 16.26 14.96
C ILE A 370 24.88 17.74 14.59
N GLU A 371 25.53 18.05 13.47
CA GLU A 371 25.63 19.44 13.01
C GLU A 371 24.25 20.03 12.70
N THR A 372 23.30 19.24 12.21
CA THR A 372 21.89 19.66 12.03
C THR A 372 21.26 20.09 13.34
N ILE A 373 21.43 19.27 14.39
CA ILE A 373 20.90 19.57 15.73
C ILE A 373 21.53 20.84 16.30
N LEU A 374 22.86 20.93 16.24
CA LEU A 374 23.60 22.09 16.73
C LEU A 374 23.23 23.36 15.98
N THR A 375 23.05 23.29 14.66
CA THR A 375 22.68 24.43 13.82
C THR A 375 21.27 24.92 14.14
N CYS A 376 20.31 24.02 14.33
CA CYS A 376 18.94 24.38 14.74
C CYS A 376 18.93 25.17 16.06
N ILE A 377 19.70 24.73 17.04
CA ILE A 377 19.76 25.38 18.37
C ILE A 377 20.51 26.71 18.29
N LYS A 378 21.66 26.74 17.61
CA LYS A 378 22.44 27.96 17.41
C LYS A 378 21.64 29.03 16.68
N ASP A 379 20.92 28.64 15.64
CA ASP A 379 20.08 29.57 14.89
C ASP A 379 19.02 30.17 15.82
N GLU A 380 18.34 29.41 16.69
CA GLU A 380 17.34 29.99 17.62
C GLU A 380 17.96 30.81 18.78
N PHE A 381 19.17 30.47 19.24
CA PHE A 381 19.84 31.16 20.36
C PHE A 381 21.21 31.72 19.96
N GLU A 382 21.24 32.98 19.52
CA GLU A 382 22.45 33.67 19.06
C GLU A 382 23.57 33.75 20.11
N SER A 383 23.22 33.77 21.42
CA SER A 383 24.20 33.78 22.52
C SER A 383 25.07 32.52 22.58
N LEU A 384 24.59 31.40 22.02
CA LEU A 384 25.30 30.12 22.01
C LEU A 384 26.32 30.00 20.86
N HIS A 385 26.33 30.94 19.91
CA HIS A 385 27.30 30.93 18.79
C HIS A 385 28.75 30.87 19.28
N LYS A 386 29.08 31.64 20.33
CA LYS A 386 30.44 31.72 20.91
C LYS A 386 30.87 30.45 21.66
N HIS A 387 29.94 29.55 21.97
CA HIS A 387 30.18 28.36 22.77
C HIS A 387 29.97 27.05 21.99
N LYS A 388 30.08 27.08 20.65
CA LYS A 388 29.82 25.91 19.78
C LYS A 388 30.51 24.63 20.27
N ALA A 389 31.81 24.68 20.58
CA ALA A 389 32.55 23.47 21.00
C ALA A 389 32.00 22.88 22.30
N LYS A 390 31.67 23.73 23.29
CA LYS A 390 31.06 23.28 24.56
C LYS A 390 29.67 22.70 24.34
N LEU A 391 28.88 23.31 23.45
CA LEU A 391 27.55 22.81 23.07
C LEU A 391 27.65 21.44 22.38
N ALA A 392 28.57 21.30 21.42
CA ALA A 392 28.82 20.03 20.73
C ALA A 392 29.21 18.92 21.71
N LEU A 393 30.10 19.22 22.66
CA LEU A 393 30.50 18.27 23.70
C LEU A 393 29.30 17.84 24.56
N ALA A 394 28.49 18.79 25.02
CA ALA A 394 27.31 18.52 25.84
C ALA A 394 26.31 17.60 25.13
N PHE A 395 26.04 17.84 23.84
CA PHE A 395 25.14 16.99 23.05
C PHE A 395 25.73 15.61 22.75
N CYS A 396 27.03 15.50 22.45
CA CYS A 396 27.67 14.20 22.24
C CYS A 396 27.62 13.37 23.53
N VAL A 397 27.90 13.96 24.70
CA VAL A 397 27.79 13.29 25.99
C VAL A 397 26.34 12.89 26.28
N LEU A 398 25.37 13.77 26.03
CA LEU A 398 23.95 13.46 26.22
C LEU A 398 23.49 12.27 25.35
N PHE A 399 23.81 12.27 24.06
CA PHE A 399 23.41 11.19 23.16
C PHE A 399 24.19 9.90 23.40
N MET A 400 25.43 9.98 23.87
CA MET A 400 26.16 8.81 24.37
C MET A 400 25.44 8.17 25.56
N LEU A 401 25.00 8.96 26.54
CA LEU A 401 24.24 8.46 27.69
C LEU A 401 22.90 7.83 27.27
N LEU A 402 22.19 8.47 26.32
CA LEU A 402 20.97 7.92 25.73
C LEU A 402 21.22 6.67 24.86
N GLY A 403 22.46 6.44 24.43
CA GLY A 403 22.89 5.28 23.67
C GLY A 403 23.22 4.04 24.52
N ILE A 404 23.48 4.21 25.83
CA ILE A 404 23.83 3.09 26.74
C ILE A 404 22.76 1.99 26.78
N PRO A 405 21.44 2.28 26.79
CA PRO A 405 20.43 1.22 26.74
C PRO A 405 20.56 0.28 25.53
N LEU A 406 21.12 0.74 24.41
CA LEU A 406 21.36 -0.11 23.22
C LEU A 406 22.52 -1.08 23.39
N THR A 407 23.40 -0.90 24.39
CA THR A 407 24.51 -1.83 24.69
C THR A 407 24.13 -2.90 25.72
N THR A 408 22.84 -3.04 26.01
CA THR A 408 22.29 -4.10 26.88
C THR A 408 21.96 -5.35 26.05
N ASP A 409 21.69 -6.46 26.74
CA ASP A 409 21.26 -7.74 26.13
C ASP A 409 19.97 -7.62 25.28
N ALA A 410 19.12 -6.61 25.55
CA ALA A 410 17.92 -6.32 24.77
C ALA A 410 18.12 -5.21 23.71
N GLY A 411 19.37 -4.75 23.54
CA GLY A 411 19.75 -3.62 22.69
C GLY A 411 19.32 -3.77 21.23
N SER A 412 19.39 -4.97 20.67
CA SER A 412 18.93 -5.24 19.29
C SER A 412 17.43 -4.97 19.12
N TYR A 413 16.61 -5.24 20.14
CA TYR A 413 15.17 -4.97 20.10
C TYR A 413 14.88 -3.48 20.24
N ILE A 414 15.61 -2.76 21.11
CA ILE A 414 15.49 -1.30 21.27
C ILE A 414 15.86 -0.60 19.96
N MET A 415 16.95 -1.02 19.32
CA MET A 415 17.37 -0.51 18.01
C MET A 415 16.27 -0.72 16.95
N LEU A 416 15.71 -1.93 16.88
CA LEU A 416 14.65 -2.28 15.94
C LEU A 416 13.39 -1.43 16.14
N LEU A 417 13.10 -1.04 17.38
CA LEU A 417 11.97 -0.22 17.76
C LEU A 417 12.18 1.25 17.34
N LEU A 418 13.38 1.78 17.54
CA LEU A 418 13.78 3.12 17.08
C LEU A 418 13.78 3.25 15.56
N ASP A 419 14.33 2.26 14.84
CA ASP A 419 14.41 2.29 13.36
C ASP A 419 13.01 2.21 12.72
N ASN A 420 12.19 1.23 13.13
CA ASN A 420 10.88 1.01 12.54
C ASN A 420 9.85 2.11 12.89
N TYR A 421 9.70 2.44 14.17
CA TYR A 421 8.64 3.35 14.63
C TYR A 421 9.10 4.80 14.72
N GLY A 422 10.36 5.04 15.09
CA GLY A 422 10.87 6.39 15.29
C GLY A 422 11.04 7.17 13.98
N VAL A 423 11.35 6.49 12.87
CA VAL A 423 11.90 7.16 11.69
C VAL A 423 11.23 6.75 10.38
N GLY A 424 11.10 5.45 10.10
CA GLY A 424 10.71 4.94 8.78
C GLY A 424 9.39 5.51 8.26
N THR A 425 8.29 5.27 8.96
CA THR A 425 6.96 5.74 8.54
C THR A 425 6.81 7.27 8.62
N ALA A 426 7.51 7.91 9.56
CA ALA A 426 7.41 9.35 9.78
C ALA A 426 8.00 10.18 8.62
N ALA A 427 9.07 9.70 7.99
CA ALA A 427 9.73 10.39 6.88
C ALA A 427 8.81 10.61 5.67
N PHE A 428 7.90 9.66 5.38
CA PHE A 428 6.89 9.82 4.34
C PHE A 428 5.95 10.99 4.63
N LEU A 429 5.49 11.11 5.88
CA LEU A 429 4.59 12.19 6.28
C LEU A 429 5.31 13.55 6.20
N TYR A 430 6.59 13.59 6.58
CA TYR A 430 7.42 14.80 6.42
C TYR A 430 7.51 15.23 4.97
N GLY A 431 7.79 14.29 4.06
CA GLY A 431 7.84 14.55 2.62
C GLY A 431 6.51 15.09 2.08
N ILE A 432 5.38 14.48 2.44
CA ILE A 432 4.05 14.93 1.99
C ILE A 432 3.77 16.35 2.48
N ILE A 433 3.95 16.61 3.77
CA ILE A 433 3.67 17.93 4.37
C ILE A 433 4.61 18.98 3.78
N GLN A 434 5.90 18.69 3.61
CA GLN A 434 6.89 19.57 3.02
C GLN A 434 6.53 19.95 1.58
N MET A 435 6.17 18.96 0.76
CA MET A 435 5.77 19.18 -0.62
C MET A 435 4.50 20.01 -0.71
N VAL A 436 3.49 19.72 0.12
CA VAL A 436 2.25 20.50 0.16
C VAL A 436 2.50 21.94 0.62
N ALA A 437 3.31 22.11 1.66
CA ALA A 437 3.68 23.42 2.20
C ALA A 437 4.34 24.31 1.15
N ILE A 438 5.32 23.80 0.42
CA ILE A 438 6.09 24.62 -0.51
C ILE A 438 5.37 24.78 -1.85
N ALA A 439 4.82 23.72 -2.43
CA ALA A 439 4.23 23.78 -3.77
C ALA A 439 2.86 24.47 -3.77
N TYR A 440 2.03 24.30 -2.73
CA TYR A 440 0.65 24.79 -2.72
C TYR A 440 0.43 25.96 -1.77
N ILE A 441 1.05 25.98 -0.58
CA ILE A 441 0.83 27.06 0.40
C ILE A 441 1.76 28.24 0.14
N TYR A 442 3.08 28.03 0.15
CA TYR A 442 4.05 29.05 -0.27
C TYR A 442 3.87 29.41 -1.75
N GLY A 443 3.55 28.39 -2.56
CA GLY A 443 3.18 28.51 -3.96
C GLY A 443 4.35 28.21 -4.90
N LEU A 444 4.13 27.27 -5.82
CA LEU A 444 5.12 26.82 -6.80
C LEU A 444 5.71 27.97 -7.61
N ARG A 445 4.92 28.99 -7.95
CA ARG A 445 5.41 30.16 -8.69
C ARG A 445 6.43 30.97 -7.88
N ASN A 446 6.20 31.12 -6.58
CA ASN A 446 7.13 31.84 -5.72
C ASN A 446 8.47 31.11 -5.65
N LEU A 447 8.43 29.78 -5.47
CA LEU A 447 9.63 28.93 -5.51
C LEU A 447 10.38 29.05 -6.85
N LEU A 448 9.67 29.02 -7.99
CA LEU A 448 10.30 29.15 -9.32
C LEU A 448 10.95 30.53 -9.52
N ASP A 449 10.30 31.59 -9.04
CA ASP A 449 10.84 32.95 -9.08
C ASP A 449 12.09 33.05 -8.17
N ASP A 450 12.09 32.40 -7.00
CA ASP A 450 13.24 32.37 -6.08
C ASP A 450 14.43 31.61 -6.68
N ILE A 451 14.19 30.47 -7.33
CA ILE A 451 15.23 29.72 -8.06
C ILE A 451 15.78 30.54 -9.23
N HIS A 452 14.89 31.23 -9.97
CA HIS A 452 15.31 32.05 -11.10
C HIS A 452 16.20 33.21 -10.65
N PHE A 453 15.88 33.82 -9.52
CA PHE A 453 16.71 34.85 -8.91
C PHE A 453 18.07 34.30 -8.45
N MET A 454 18.07 33.16 -7.74
CA MET A 454 19.27 32.55 -7.16
C MET A 454 20.24 31.96 -8.19
N LEU A 455 19.74 31.22 -9.18
CA LEU A 455 20.57 30.50 -10.16
C LEU A 455 20.63 31.17 -11.53
N LYS A 456 19.87 32.26 -11.75
CA LYS A 456 19.72 32.94 -13.05
C LYS A 456 19.23 32.02 -14.18
N GLN A 457 18.67 30.87 -13.85
CA GLN A 457 18.15 29.87 -14.78
C GLN A 457 16.69 29.56 -14.47
N LYS A 458 15.85 29.38 -15.49
CA LYS A 458 14.45 28.99 -15.31
C LYS A 458 14.35 27.47 -15.15
N PRO A 459 13.71 26.95 -14.09
CA PRO A 459 13.53 25.50 -13.94
C PRO A 459 12.74 24.90 -15.11
N SER A 460 13.16 23.72 -15.56
CA SER A 460 12.52 22.96 -16.64
C SER A 460 11.11 22.49 -16.29
N LEU A 461 10.36 22.03 -17.30
CA LEU A 461 9.00 21.49 -17.11
C LEU A 461 8.99 20.28 -16.15
N TYR A 462 10.05 19.47 -16.18
CA TYR A 462 10.21 18.31 -15.30
C TYR A 462 10.12 18.71 -13.81
N TRP A 463 10.83 19.75 -13.36
CA TRP A 463 10.77 20.21 -11.97
C TRP A 463 9.40 20.78 -11.59
N LYS A 464 8.75 21.49 -12.53
CA LYS A 464 7.41 22.05 -12.31
C LYS A 464 6.36 20.95 -12.10
N LEU A 465 6.39 19.90 -12.93
CA LEU A 465 5.46 18.77 -12.84
C LEU A 465 5.74 17.90 -11.62
N THR A 466 7.02 17.63 -11.32
CA THR A 466 7.40 16.81 -10.17
C THR A 466 7.02 17.47 -8.85
N TRP A 467 7.37 18.73 -8.64
CA TRP A 467 7.01 19.42 -7.40
C TRP A 467 5.52 19.76 -7.30
N GLY A 468 4.91 20.14 -8.42
CA GLY A 468 3.53 20.61 -8.44
C GLY A 468 2.45 19.52 -8.45
N PHE A 469 2.77 18.29 -8.87
CA PHE A 469 1.75 17.23 -8.99
C PHE A 469 2.27 15.81 -8.75
N ILE A 470 3.35 15.40 -9.42
CA ILE A 470 3.76 13.98 -9.44
C ILE A 470 4.25 13.53 -8.06
N THR A 471 5.24 14.22 -7.49
CA THR A 471 5.84 13.85 -6.20
C THR A 471 4.80 13.77 -5.07
N PRO A 472 3.98 14.81 -4.80
CA PRO A 472 3.02 14.75 -3.70
C PRO A 472 1.94 13.68 -3.92
N SER A 473 1.47 13.48 -5.16
CA SER A 473 0.44 12.48 -5.46
C SER A 473 0.96 11.06 -5.33
N VAL A 474 2.11 10.75 -5.94
CA VAL A 474 2.70 9.41 -5.89
C VAL A 474 3.13 9.08 -4.47
N LEU A 475 3.76 10.03 -3.74
CA LEU A 475 4.15 9.82 -2.35
C LEU A 475 2.94 9.58 -1.43
N ALA A 476 1.84 10.32 -1.61
CA ALA A 476 0.62 10.11 -0.83
C ALA A 476 -0.04 8.76 -1.13
N ILE A 477 -0.11 8.36 -2.41
CA ILE A 477 -0.63 7.03 -2.80
C ILE A 477 0.21 5.93 -2.15
N ILE A 478 1.54 6.03 -2.25
CA ILE A 478 2.49 5.06 -1.68
C ILE A 478 2.37 4.96 -0.18
N PHE A 479 2.26 6.10 0.49
CA PHE A 479 2.09 6.13 1.93
C PHE A 479 0.78 5.48 2.38
N ILE A 480 -0.35 5.81 1.74
CA ILE A 480 -1.67 5.30 2.12
C ILE A 480 -1.72 3.78 1.94
N TYR A 481 -1.36 3.27 0.75
CA TYR A 481 -1.43 1.82 0.53
C TYR A 481 -0.38 1.07 1.38
N GLY A 482 0.83 1.62 1.53
CA GLY A 482 1.92 0.96 2.25
C GLY A 482 1.56 0.72 3.70
N ASN A 483 0.96 1.71 4.36
CA ASN A 483 0.46 1.57 5.72
C ASN A 483 -0.74 0.63 5.82
N VAL A 484 -1.65 0.64 4.84
CA VAL A 484 -2.78 -0.31 4.82
C VAL A 484 -2.27 -1.75 4.72
N LEU A 485 -1.30 -2.02 3.85
CA LEU A 485 -0.70 -3.35 3.70
C LEU A 485 0.08 -3.78 4.94
N ILE A 486 0.85 -2.87 5.56
CA ILE A 486 1.58 -3.17 6.80
C ILE A 486 0.63 -3.43 7.98
N LEU A 487 -0.52 -2.74 8.05
CA LEU A 487 -1.56 -3.00 9.05
C LEU A 487 -2.28 -4.35 8.82
N MET A 488 -2.26 -4.87 7.60
CA MET A 488 -2.85 -6.17 7.24
C MET A 488 -1.87 -7.34 7.43
N ASP A 489 -0.57 -7.07 7.51
CA ASP A 489 0.46 -8.09 7.75
C ASP A 489 0.56 -8.39 9.27
N GLU A 490 -0.20 -9.38 9.75
CA GLU A 490 -0.21 -9.84 11.16
C GLU A 490 1.08 -10.57 11.60
N ARG A 491 2.22 -10.35 10.94
CA ARG A 491 3.50 -10.95 11.37
C ARG A 491 3.97 -10.32 12.67
N VAL A 492 3.69 -11.00 13.78
CA VAL A 492 4.27 -10.72 15.11
C VAL A 492 5.79 -10.72 14.96
N LYS A 493 6.42 -9.54 15.11
CA LYS A 493 7.88 -9.42 15.09
C LYS A 493 8.44 -10.20 16.30
N PRO A 494 9.23 -11.26 16.09
CA PRO A 494 9.68 -12.11 17.19
C PRO A 494 10.48 -11.30 18.22
N GLY A 495 10.12 -11.41 19.50
CA GLY A 495 10.80 -10.79 20.64
C GLY A 495 10.33 -9.39 21.05
N ILE A 496 9.40 -8.75 20.33
CA ILE A 496 8.76 -7.49 20.77
C ILE A 496 7.35 -7.77 21.30
N PRO A 497 7.07 -7.55 22.61
CA PRO A 497 5.75 -7.73 23.19
C PRO A 497 4.79 -6.60 22.79
N ASN A 498 3.48 -6.78 22.98
CA ASN A 498 2.48 -5.77 22.64
C ASN A 498 2.70 -4.41 23.33
N TRP A 499 3.17 -4.40 24.58
CA TRP A 499 3.54 -3.16 25.26
C TRP A 499 4.75 -2.46 24.60
N GLY A 500 5.68 -3.21 24.02
CA GLY A 500 6.78 -2.68 23.22
C GLY A 500 6.27 -2.00 21.96
N ASN A 501 5.28 -2.59 21.27
CA ASN A 501 4.63 -1.94 20.13
C ASN A 501 3.94 -0.62 20.54
N HIS A 502 3.30 -0.57 21.72
CA HIS A 502 2.74 0.68 22.25
C HIS A 502 3.81 1.75 22.51
N ILE A 503 4.98 1.39 23.05
CA ILE A 503 6.12 2.32 23.18
C ILE A 503 6.57 2.83 21.80
N GLY A 504 6.59 1.96 20.79
CA GLY A 504 6.89 2.35 19.41
C GLY A 504 5.93 3.42 18.89
N TYR A 505 4.62 3.22 19.06
CA TYR A 505 3.62 4.23 18.67
C TYR A 505 3.72 5.53 19.48
N VAL A 506 4.10 5.47 20.75
CA VAL A 506 4.37 6.67 21.56
C VAL A 506 5.57 7.42 21.00
N LEU A 507 6.67 6.74 20.67
CA LEU A 507 7.84 7.35 20.05
C LEU A 507 7.49 8.03 18.72
N ALA A 508 6.76 7.35 17.84
CA ALA A 508 6.25 7.94 16.59
C ALA A 508 5.36 9.17 16.87
N GLY A 509 4.45 9.05 17.82
CA GLY A 509 3.53 10.12 18.24
C GLY A 509 4.25 11.36 18.74
N THR A 510 5.34 11.22 19.51
CA THR A 510 6.12 12.36 20.04
C THR A 510 6.78 13.20 18.95
N ALA A 511 7.18 12.60 17.83
CA ALA A 511 7.72 13.31 16.68
C ALA A 511 6.61 13.97 15.86
N LEU A 512 5.51 13.26 15.61
CA LEU A 512 4.41 13.75 14.78
C LEU A 512 3.60 14.86 15.45
N ILE A 513 3.43 14.82 16.79
CA ILE A 513 2.66 15.83 17.54
C ILE A 513 3.29 17.22 17.49
N GLN A 514 4.60 17.32 17.19
CA GLN A 514 5.27 18.62 17.01
C GLN A 514 4.61 19.45 15.92
N ILE A 515 4.12 18.83 14.84
CA ILE A 515 3.49 19.53 13.72
C ILE A 515 2.21 20.27 14.16
N PRO A 516 1.17 19.60 14.69
CA PRO A 516 -0.04 20.29 15.14
C PRO A 516 0.22 21.20 16.36
N PHE A 517 1.10 20.81 17.29
CA PHE A 517 1.41 21.62 18.48
C PHE A 517 1.95 23.00 18.10
N TRP A 518 2.99 23.05 17.26
CA TRP A 518 3.57 24.31 16.81
C TRP A 518 2.66 25.08 15.85
N MET A 519 1.82 24.40 15.08
CA MET A 519 0.80 25.04 14.25
C MET A 519 -0.20 25.82 15.11
N LEU A 520 -0.77 25.18 16.13
CA LEU A 520 -1.72 25.81 17.07
C LEU A 520 -1.06 26.97 17.81
N MET A 521 0.16 26.79 18.34
CA MET A 521 0.89 27.87 19.00
C MET A 521 1.16 29.06 18.08
N THR A 522 1.48 28.81 16.81
CA THR A 522 1.73 29.89 15.84
C THR A 522 0.46 30.66 15.53
N ILE A 523 -0.67 29.98 15.36
CA ILE A 523 -1.99 30.60 15.14
C ILE A 523 -2.38 31.48 16.35
N SER A 524 -2.19 30.97 17.58
CA SER A 524 -2.51 31.71 18.80
C SER A 524 -1.70 33.00 18.96
N LYS A 525 -0.45 33.02 18.48
CA LYS A 525 0.46 34.19 18.57
C LYS A 525 0.22 35.27 17.51
N GLN A 526 -0.59 35.02 16.47
CA GLN A 526 -0.87 36.03 15.44
C GLN A 526 -1.75 37.16 15.97
N LYS A 527 -1.45 38.40 15.55
CA LYS A 527 -2.13 39.63 15.98
C LYS A 527 -3.52 39.86 15.32
N GLY A 528 -4.06 38.87 14.61
CA GLY A 528 -5.37 38.97 13.93
C GLY A 528 -6.53 39.12 14.91
N SER A 529 -7.55 39.88 14.53
CA SER A 529 -8.74 40.16 15.35
C SER A 529 -9.73 38.99 15.38
N THR A 530 -9.79 38.22 14.29
CA THR A 530 -10.64 37.03 14.14
C THR A 530 -9.80 35.75 14.01
N LEU A 531 -10.36 34.60 14.38
CA LEU A 531 -9.68 33.30 14.22
C LEU A 531 -9.30 33.02 12.75
N PHE A 532 -10.16 33.41 11.81
CA PHE A 532 -9.90 33.26 10.37
C PHE A 532 -8.71 34.11 9.92
N GLU A 533 -8.62 35.36 10.37
CA GLU A 533 -7.49 36.25 10.08
C GLU A 533 -6.18 35.73 10.69
N LYS A 534 -6.23 35.19 11.92
CA LYS A 534 -5.07 34.56 12.57
C LYS A 534 -4.56 33.34 11.78
N ILE A 535 -5.48 32.49 11.32
CA ILE A 535 -5.14 31.33 10.47
C ILE A 535 -4.51 31.83 9.17
N GLN A 536 -5.13 32.79 8.49
CA GLN A 536 -4.63 33.32 7.23
C GLN A 536 -3.23 33.94 7.35
N LEU A 537 -2.94 34.66 8.43
CA LEU A 537 -1.62 35.23 8.71
C LEU A 537 -0.57 34.14 9.03
N ALA A 538 -0.96 33.05 9.71
CA ALA A 538 -0.05 31.96 10.03
C ALA A 538 0.43 31.15 8.81
N PHE A 539 -0.36 31.12 7.73
CA PHE A 539 -0.01 30.45 6.48
C PHE A 539 0.65 31.37 5.43
N ARG A 540 0.84 32.66 5.73
CA ARG A 540 1.58 33.59 4.87
C ARG A 540 3.06 33.67 5.28
N PRO A 541 3.98 33.90 4.33
CA PRO A 541 5.38 34.16 4.66
C PRO A 541 5.50 35.34 5.62
N THR A 542 6.43 35.24 6.57
CA THR A 542 6.73 36.37 7.46
C THR A 542 7.45 37.49 6.70
N ASN A 543 7.37 38.72 7.22
CA ASN A 543 8.03 39.89 6.62
C ASN A 543 9.56 39.75 6.56
N ASP A 544 10.13 38.86 7.38
CA ASP A 544 11.56 38.54 7.42
C ASP A 544 11.90 37.29 6.60
N TRP A 545 11.00 36.77 5.75
CA TRP A 545 11.30 35.68 4.82
C TRP A 545 12.03 36.19 3.58
N GLY A 546 13.16 35.54 3.24
CA GLY A 546 14.01 35.86 2.10
C GLY A 546 15.47 35.46 2.37
N PRO A 547 16.41 35.83 1.48
CA PRO A 547 17.84 35.66 1.72
C PRO A 547 18.28 36.36 3.01
N ILE A 548 19.17 35.73 3.79
CA ILE A 548 19.65 36.31 5.05
C ILE A 548 20.61 37.50 4.84
N ASP A 549 21.32 37.53 3.71
CA ASP A 549 22.20 38.64 3.35
C ASP A 549 21.39 39.86 2.92
N GLU A 550 21.58 40.98 3.60
CA GLU A 550 20.83 42.23 3.41
C GLU A 550 20.89 42.72 1.95
N LYS A 551 22.03 42.54 1.28
CA LYS A 551 22.18 42.92 -0.13
C LYS A 551 21.26 42.09 -1.03
N ASN A 552 21.34 40.76 -0.90
CA ASN A 552 20.52 39.84 -1.70
C ASN A 552 19.02 39.96 -1.36
N PHE A 553 18.69 40.25 -0.10
CA PHE A 553 17.32 40.47 0.35
C PHE A 553 16.70 41.70 -0.34
N ASN A 554 17.43 42.82 -0.37
CA ASN A 554 16.96 44.05 -1.01
C ASN A 554 16.75 43.83 -2.52
N GLU A 555 17.73 43.26 -3.22
CA GLU A 555 17.63 42.94 -4.66
C GLU A 555 16.47 41.98 -4.97
N TRP A 556 16.27 40.95 -4.15
CA TRP A 556 15.15 40.02 -4.30
C TRP A 556 13.79 40.69 -4.06
N SER A 557 13.70 41.57 -3.06
CA SER A 557 12.45 42.29 -2.76
C SER A 557 12.02 43.19 -3.92
N HIS A 558 12.97 43.90 -4.55
CA HIS A 558 12.73 44.68 -5.76
C HIS A 558 12.29 43.77 -6.92
N PHE A 559 13.00 42.67 -7.16
CA PHE A 559 12.63 41.69 -8.18
C PHE A 559 11.19 41.16 -8.01
N LYS A 560 10.75 40.88 -6.78
CA LYS A 560 9.37 40.42 -6.51
C LYS A 560 8.33 41.51 -6.76
N VAL A 561 8.61 42.76 -6.39
CA VAL A 561 7.71 43.90 -6.62
C VAL A 561 7.54 44.16 -8.12
N ASP A 562 8.64 44.23 -8.88
CA ASP A 562 8.62 44.48 -10.33
C ASP A 562 7.87 43.38 -11.08
N ASN A 563 8.13 42.12 -10.72
CA ASN A 563 7.47 40.97 -11.34
C ASN A 563 5.98 40.90 -10.97
N THR A 564 5.58 41.41 -9.80
CA THR A 564 4.17 41.55 -9.40
C THR A 564 3.49 42.71 -10.14
N PHE A 565 4.17 43.85 -10.27
CA PHE A 565 3.68 45.03 -10.99
C PHE A 565 3.44 44.73 -12.48
N ASN A 566 4.42 44.11 -13.15
CA ASN A 566 4.30 43.68 -14.56
C ASN A 566 3.14 42.69 -14.77
N LYS A 567 2.83 41.83 -13.79
CA LYS A 567 1.70 40.89 -13.84
C LYS A 567 0.35 41.61 -13.73
N VAL A 568 0.22 42.59 -12.85
CA VAL A 568 -1.03 43.37 -12.69
C VAL A 568 -1.26 44.26 -13.91
N PHE A 569 -0.20 44.89 -14.42
CA PHE A 569 -0.26 45.76 -15.59
C PHE A 569 -0.66 44.99 -16.87
N ASN A 570 -0.07 43.81 -17.11
CA ASN A 570 -0.42 42.95 -18.24
C ASN A 570 -1.82 42.32 -18.15
N LYS A 571 -2.34 42.12 -16.92
CA LYS A 571 -3.70 41.59 -16.72
C LYS A 571 -4.79 42.65 -16.95
N ASN A 572 -4.46 43.92 -16.76
CA ASN A 572 -5.40 45.04 -16.88
C ASN A 572 -5.38 45.72 -18.27
N ASN A 573 -4.42 45.40 -19.15
CA ASN A 573 -4.35 45.91 -20.52
C ASN A 573 -4.10 44.78 -21.54
N PRO A 574 -5.17 44.12 -22.04
CA PRO A 574 -5.04 42.95 -22.93
C PRO A 574 -4.43 43.26 -24.30
N ILE A 575 -4.43 44.51 -24.75
CA ILE A 575 -3.94 44.94 -26.07
C ILE A 575 -2.41 44.80 -26.20
N LEU A 576 -1.65 44.97 -25.11
CA LEU A 576 -0.19 44.78 -25.08
C LEU A 576 0.22 43.29 -24.96
N SER A 577 -0.66 42.45 -24.42
CA SER A 577 -0.38 41.00 -24.29
C SER A 577 -0.31 40.28 -25.64
N VAL A 578 -1.04 40.78 -26.65
CA VAL A 578 -1.06 40.23 -28.01
C VAL A 578 0.11 40.75 -28.85
N ALA A 579 0.59 41.97 -28.57
CA ALA A 579 1.76 42.55 -29.26
C ALA A 579 3.07 41.84 -28.89
N ASN A 580 3.24 41.42 -27.62
CA ASN A 580 4.44 40.70 -27.17
C ASN A 580 4.48 39.22 -27.61
N LEU A 581 3.38 38.65 -28.11
CA LEU A 581 3.36 37.28 -28.67
C LEU A 581 3.78 37.22 -30.15
N LYS A 582 4.02 38.36 -30.80
CA LYS A 582 4.50 38.44 -32.19
C LYS A 582 5.95 38.92 -32.34
N MET A 583 6.69 39.10 -31.24
CA MET A 583 8.10 39.51 -31.26
C MET A 583 9.02 38.42 -30.69
N ASP A 584 8.83 37.18 -31.14
CA ASP A 584 9.82 36.09 -31.02
C ASP A 584 9.86 35.36 -32.36
N GLY A 585 10.34 36.09 -33.37
CA GLY A 585 10.52 35.61 -34.74
C GLY A 585 11.45 36.57 -35.45
N SER A 586 12.65 36.08 -35.76
CA SER A 586 13.66 36.74 -36.58
C SER A 586 13.04 37.42 -37.81
N ASP A 587 13.29 38.72 -38.00
CA ASP A 587 13.87 39.28 -39.23
C ASP A 587 14.07 40.81 -39.11
N ASN A 588 15.19 41.25 -39.69
CA ASN A 588 15.67 42.63 -39.75
C ASN A 588 14.64 43.61 -40.34
N PHE A 589 14.31 44.69 -39.63
CA PHE A 589 14.01 46.00 -40.25
C PHE A 589 14.29 47.13 -39.24
N GLY A 590 15.15 48.06 -39.63
CA GLY A 590 15.54 49.21 -38.83
C GLY A 590 14.53 50.35 -38.89
N PHE A 591 14.25 50.97 -37.75
CA PHE A 591 13.72 52.33 -37.61
C PHE A 591 14.31 52.97 -36.34
N SER A 592 14.64 54.27 -36.41
CA SER A 592 15.33 55.05 -35.37
C SER A 592 14.42 55.46 -34.21
N SER A 593 15.04 55.74 -33.06
CA SER A 593 14.43 55.87 -31.73
C SER A 593 13.70 57.19 -31.40
N ASP A 594 13.50 58.10 -32.35
CA ASP A 594 13.12 59.49 -32.02
C ASP A 594 11.64 59.85 -32.24
N GLU A 595 10.79 58.97 -32.78
CA GLU A 595 9.37 59.30 -33.03
C GLU A 595 8.36 58.80 -31.97
N ILE A 596 8.78 57.99 -30.99
CA ILE A 596 7.85 57.42 -29.97
C ILE A 596 7.78 58.28 -28.69
N SER A 597 8.67 59.26 -28.51
CA SER A 597 8.78 60.08 -27.29
C SER A 597 7.70 61.19 -27.14
N ALA A 598 6.89 61.48 -28.16
CA ALA A 598 6.07 62.69 -28.18
C ALA A 598 4.58 62.54 -27.77
N LYS A 599 4.09 61.37 -27.35
CA LYS A 599 2.70 61.24 -26.87
C LYS A 599 2.65 60.41 -25.59
N PHE A 600 2.00 60.96 -24.57
CA PHE A 600 1.70 60.42 -23.24
C PHE A 600 2.74 60.72 -22.13
N SER A 601 2.71 61.95 -21.64
CA SER A 601 3.09 62.25 -20.25
C SER A 601 1.84 62.61 -19.45
N THR A 602 1.66 62.05 -18.27
CA THR A 602 0.75 62.59 -17.24
C THR A 602 1.38 62.33 -15.88
N LYS A 603 1.74 63.41 -15.18
CA LYS A 603 2.39 63.39 -13.86
C LYS A 603 1.34 63.27 -12.74
N CYS A 604 1.67 62.53 -11.68
CA CYS A 604 1.03 62.67 -10.36
C CYS A 604 2.13 62.86 -9.32
N SER A 605 1.99 63.87 -8.45
CA SER A 605 2.93 64.20 -7.37
C SER A 605 2.32 63.88 -6.00
N TYR A 606 3.12 63.27 -5.12
CA TYR A 606 2.75 62.85 -3.76
C TYR A 606 3.23 63.90 -2.75
N ASN A 607 2.39 64.35 -1.81
CA ASN A 607 2.80 65.27 -0.76
C ASN A 607 2.52 64.67 0.62
N VAL A 608 3.59 64.54 1.42
CA VAL A 608 3.60 63.87 2.72
C VAL A 608 3.34 64.91 3.79
N THR A 609 2.12 65.01 4.35
CA THR A 609 1.93 65.60 5.69
C THR A 609 0.55 65.45 6.34
N ASN A 610 -0.49 64.88 5.72
CA ASN A 610 -1.71 64.52 6.48
C ASN A 610 -2.41 63.30 5.87
N ASN A 611 -2.53 62.23 6.66
CA ASN A 611 -3.26 61.01 6.31
C ASN A 611 -4.75 61.32 6.00
N LYS A 612 -5.13 61.38 4.70
CA LYS A 612 -6.47 61.02 4.15
C LYS A 612 -6.54 61.25 2.61
N GLU A 613 -7.03 60.21 1.91
CA GLU A 613 -7.58 60.12 0.53
C GLU A 613 -6.78 60.65 -0.70
N LEU A 614 -6.74 59.80 -1.75
CA LEU A 614 -6.16 60.08 -3.07
C LEU A 614 -7.31 60.44 -4.04
N ASN A 615 -7.46 61.73 -4.39
CA ASN A 615 -8.48 62.19 -5.33
C ASN A 615 -7.88 62.42 -6.72
N CYS A 616 -8.39 61.69 -7.73
CA CYS A 616 -8.20 62.01 -9.15
C CYS A 616 -9.58 62.16 -9.81
N THR A 617 -9.93 63.38 -10.21
CA THR A 617 -11.18 63.72 -10.90
C THR A 617 -11.04 63.56 -12.42
N SER A 618 -11.96 62.85 -13.07
CA SER A 618 -12.14 62.87 -14.53
C SER A 618 -13.26 63.85 -14.91
N ALA A 619 -12.98 64.82 -15.78
CA ALA A 619 -13.98 65.74 -16.33
C ALA A 619 -14.72 65.11 -17.54
N ALA A 620 -16.03 65.34 -17.62
CA ALA A 620 -16.92 64.96 -18.71
C ALA A 620 -17.37 66.18 -19.54
N HIS A 621 -17.62 66.02 -20.84
CA HIS A 621 -18.53 66.82 -21.68
C HIS A 621 -18.91 65.97 -22.92
N GLN A 622 -20.18 65.60 -23.14
CA GLN A 622 -21.30 66.31 -23.81
C GLN A 622 -21.09 66.63 -25.31
N THR A 623 -21.89 66.02 -26.21
CA THR A 623 -22.99 66.68 -26.97
C THR A 623 -23.54 65.80 -28.12
N SER A 624 -24.83 66.00 -28.40
CA SER A 624 -25.72 65.40 -29.38
C SER A 624 -25.85 66.22 -30.68
N HIS A 625 -26.20 65.57 -31.81
CA HIS A 625 -27.20 65.97 -32.85
C HIS A 625 -26.85 65.36 -34.24
N ILE A 626 -27.71 64.51 -34.83
CA ILE A 626 -28.78 64.76 -35.86
C ILE A 626 -28.32 64.32 -37.28
N ASN A 627 -28.93 63.26 -37.85
CA ASN A 627 -29.93 63.30 -38.95
C ASN A 627 -30.17 61.90 -39.59
N ASN A 628 -31.45 61.59 -39.81
CA ASN A 628 -32.05 60.52 -40.65
C ASN A 628 -32.02 60.95 -42.15
N PRO A 629 -32.52 60.24 -43.20
CA PRO A 629 -33.44 59.08 -43.23
C PRO A 629 -33.15 57.98 -44.30
N ASP A 630 -33.82 56.82 -44.23
CA ASP A 630 -34.76 56.33 -45.28
C ASP A 630 -35.15 54.83 -45.21
N ARG A 631 -36.48 54.63 -45.27
CA ARG A 631 -37.30 53.65 -46.06
C ARG A 631 -37.32 52.12 -45.81
N HIS A 632 -38.54 51.72 -45.41
CA HIS A 632 -39.47 50.72 -46.03
C HIS A 632 -39.43 49.21 -45.72
N ARG A 633 -40.45 48.79 -44.94
CA ARG A 633 -41.63 47.94 -45.28
C ARG A 633 -41.44 46.51 -45.86
N GLN A 634 -41.96 45.55 -45.07
CA GLN A 634 -43.09 44.62 -45.37
C GLN A 634 -42.88 43.20 -45.96
N GLN A 635 -43.76 42.29 -45.47
CA GLN A 635 -44.27 40.99 -45.95
C GLN A 635 -43.52 39.71 -45.52
N THR A 636 -44.04 38.77 -44.70
CA THR A 636 -45.26 37.90 -44.68
C THR A 636 -45.29 36.73 -45.67
N LYS A 637 -45.15 35.48 -45.20
CA LYS A 637 -46.15 34.35 -45.22
C LYS A 637 -45.54 32.93 -45.30
N LYS A 638 -45.97 32.11 -44.31
CA LYS A 638 -46.48 30.71 -44.33
C LYS A 638 -45.74 29.51 -44.96
N SER A 639 -45.68 28.47 -44.09
CA SER A 639 -45.95 27.01 -44.24
C SER A 639 -44.96 26.07 -44.94
N ASN A 640 -44.39 25.13 -44.16
CA ASN A 640 -44.72 23.69 -44.24
C ASN A 640 -44.04 22.85 -43.12
N ILE A 641 -44.78 21.86 -42.63
CA ILE A 641 -44.44 20.78 -41.67
C ILE A 641 -43.92 19.58 -42.52
N PRO A 642 -42.93 18.74 -42.09
CA PRO A 642 -43.15 17.73 -41.03
C PRO A 642 -41.99 17.38 -40.07
N ARG A 643 -42.42 16.71 -38.99
CA ARG A 643 -41.65 16.01 -37.94
C ARG A 643 -40.47 15.22 -38.50
N LEU A 644 -39.30 15.36 -37.85
CA LEU A 644 -38.36 14.26 -37.61
C LEU A 644 -37.75 14.42 -36.20
N LEU A 645 -38.25 13.59 -35.28
CA LEU A 645 -37.53 13.18 -34.08
C LEU A 645 -36.30 12.35 -34.52
N SER A 646 -35.12 12.70 -34.03
CA SER A 646 -34.15 11.76 -33.42
C SER A 646 -32.75 12.39 -33.32
N SER A 647 -32.04 12.01 -32.25
CA SER A 647 -30.59 12.16 -32.03
C SER A 647 -30.07 13.51 -31.49
N ARG A 648 -30.51 13.89 -30.27
CA ARG A 648 -29.53 14.51 -29.35
C ARG A 648 -28.79 13.43 -28.62
N LYS A 649 -27.56 13.18 -29.08
CA LYS A 649 -26.55 12.34 -28.43
C LYS A 649 -26.40 12.76 -26.96
N ILE A 650 -26.79 11.86 -26.08
CA ILE A 650 -26.34 11.81 -24.69
C ILE A 650 -24.87 11.38 -24.74
N ASN A 651 -23.97 12.20 -24.19
CA ASN A 651 -22.69 11.80 -23.57
C ASN A 651 -21.89 13.05 -23.16
N SER A 652 -22.23 13.60 -22.00
CA SER A 652 -21.28 14.23 -21.08
C SER A 652 -21.33 13.43 -19.78
N PRO A 653 -20.20 13.19 -19.08
CA PRO A 653 -20.27 12.56 -17.77
C PRO A 653 -21.11 13.46 -16.87
N GLU A 654 -22.20 12.91 -16.32
CA GLU A 654 -22.96 13.56 -15.25
C GLU A 654 -21.97 14.06 -14.18
N ASN A 655 -22.20 15.24 -13.60
CA ASN A 655 -21.33 15.73 -12.55
C ASN A 655 -21.18 14.63 -11.49
N PHE A 656 -19.97 14.39 -11.01
CA PHE A 656 -19.71 13.39 -9.95
C PHE A 656 -20.63 13.60 -8.73
N TYR A 657 -21.03 14.84 -8.46
CA TYR A 657 -22.04 15.20 -7.47
C TYR A 657 -23.44 14.66 -7.79
N ASP A 658 -23.89 14.72 -9.05
CA ASP A 658 -25.18 14.19 -9.48
C ASP A 658 -25.23 12.67 -9.32
N TYR A 659 -24.13 12.00 -9.61
CA TYR A 659 -23.96 10.56 -9.40
C TYR A 659 -24.05 10.19 -7.90
N LEU A 660 -23.27 10.84 -7.04
CA LEU A 660 -23.25 10.56 -5.59
C LEU A 660 -24.59 10.88 -4.91
N THR A 661 -25.35 11.84 -5.43
CA THR A 661 -26.63 12.27 -4.84
C THR A 661 -27.86 11.62 -5.49
N TYR A 662 -27.69 10.73 -6.48
CA TYR A 662 -28.80 10.12 -7.22
C TYR A 662 -29.86 9.48 -6.31
N TRP A 663 -29.45 8.54 -5.45
CA TRP A 663 -30.37 7.82 -4.55
C TRP A 663 -31.05 8.75 -3.54
N LYS A 664 -30.30 9.72 -3.00
CA LYS A 664 -30.84 10.73 -2.10
C LYS A 664 -31.94 11.57 -2.77
N ARG A 665 -31.81 11.88 -4.06
CA ARG A 665 -32.84 12.60 -4.85
C ARG A 665 -34.07 11.75 -5.14
N GLN A 666 -33.93 10.43 -5.21
CA GLN A 666 -35.05 9.48 -5.33
C GLN A 666 -35.72 9.16 -3.97
N GLY A 667 -35.27 9.79 -2.87
CA GLY A 667 -35.79 9.51 -1.52
C GLY A 667 -35.28 8.20 -0.92
N VAL A 668 -34.25 7.57 -1.51
CA VAL A 668 -33.65 6.33 -1.03
C VAL A 668 -32.50 6.66 -0.08
N ALA A 669 -32.56 6.15 1.14
CA ALA A 669 -31.51 6.34 2.14
C ALA A 669 -30.21 5.62 1.73
N GLY A 670 -29.07 6.12 2.19
CA GLY A 670 -27.77 5.55 1.85
C GLY A 670 -26.60 6.48 2.18
N PRO A 671 -25.38 5.95 2.30
CA PRO A 671 -24.19 6.79 2.50
C PRO A 671 -23.86 7.58 1.22
N LEU A 672 -23.37 8.81 1.36
CA LEU A 672 -22.91 9.62 0.22
C LEU A 672 -21.55 9.17 -0.34
N PHE A 673 -20.73 8.51 0.48
CA PHE A 673 -19.40 8.06 0.11
C PHE A 673 -19.18 6.61 0.51
N PHE A 674 -18.34 5.91 -0.26
CA PHE A 674 -17.88 4.58 0.09
C PHE A 674 -17.05 4.67 1.38
N ARG A 675 -17.46 4.00 2.47
CA ARG A 675 -16.72 4.05 3.73
C ARG A 675 -15.57 3.05 3.68
N LEU A 676 -14.33 3.54 3.83
CA LEU A 676 -13.12 2.70 3.81
C LEU A 676 -13.10 1.61 4.91
N GLN A 677 -13.84 1.83 6.01
CA GLN A 677 -14.04 0.85 7.09
C GLN A 677 -14.62 -0.48 6.59
N TRP A 678 -15.27 -0.49 5.42
CA TRP A 678 -15.89 -1.66 4.80
C TRP A 678 -14.88 -2.65 4.21
N ALA A 679 -13.59 -2.31 4.10
CA ALA A 679 -12.55 -3.24 3.67
C ALA A 679 -12.01 -4.14 4.81
N PHE A 680 -12.31 -3.79 6.07
CA PHE A 680 -11.67 -4.38 7.26
C PHE A 680 -12.60 -5.24 8.12
N ARG A 681 -13.79 -5.57 7.61
CA ARG A 681 -14.76 -6.45 8.29
C ARG A 681 -15.28 -7.53 7.33
N PRO A 682 -15.84 -8.63 7.85
CA PRO A 682 -16.55 -9.61 7.02
C PRO A 682 -17.71 -8.96 6.26
N PHE A 683 -17.84 -9.28 4.97
CA PHE A 683 -18.76 -8.57 4.08
C PHE A 683 -20.24 -8.70 4.48
N HIS A 684 -20.63 -9.87 5.02
CA HIS A 684 -22.00 -10.13 5.48
C HIS A 684 -22.41 -9.26 6.69
N GLU A 685 -21.47 -8.93 7.59
CA GLU A 685 -21.74 -8.01 8.72
C GLU A 685 -22.03 -6.59 8.22
N LEU A 686 -21.25 -6.13 7.23
CA LEU A 686 -21.39 -4.80 6.63
C LEU A 686 -22.73 -4.63 5.94
N ILE A 687 -23.13 -5.64 5.16
CA ILE A 687 -24.46 -5.75 4.55
C ILE A 687 -25.55 -5.57 5.63
N TYR A 688 -25.43 -6.31 6.73
CA TYR A 688 -26.46 -6.36 7.77
C TYR A 688 -26.54 -5.05 8.56
N GLU A 689 -25.40 -4.44 8.92
CA GLU A 689 -25.34 -3.11 9.54
C GLU A 689 -25.87 -2.01 8.62
N GLY A 690 -25.54 -2.05 7.33
CA GLY A 690 -26.04 -1.11 6.33
C GLY A 690 -27.56 -1.09 6.26
N THR A 691 -28.18 -2.28 6.27
CA THR A 691 -29.64 -2.42 6.30
C THR A 691 -30.25 -1.88 7.60
N LYS A 692 -29.61 -2.10 8.75
CA LYS A 692 -30.06 -1.52 10.02
C LYS A 692 -30.03 0.01 10.03
N LEU A 693 -29.04 0.61 9.37
CA LEU A 693 -28.83 2.07 9.35
C LEU A 693 -29.74 2.79 8.34
N TYR A 694 -29.93 2.20 7.15
CA TYR A 694 -30.59 2.88 6.03
C TYR A 694 -31.93 2.24 5.63
N GLY A 695 -32.32 1.12 6.22
CA GLY A 695 -33.55 0.40 5.93
C GLY A 695 -33.41 -0.72 4.88
N PRO A 696 -34.50 -1.45 4.60
CA PRO A 696 -34.50 -2.65 3.75
C PRO A 696 -34.19 -2.38 2.28
N ILE A 697 -34.44 -1.16 1.79
CA ILE A 697 -34.06 -0.72 0.46
C ILE A 697 -33.22 0.54 0.61
N HIS A 698 -31.94 0.46 0.24
CA HIS A 698 -31.02 1.57 0.37
C HIS A 698 -29.99 1.59 -0.77
N GLY A 699 -29.54 2.79 -1.11
CA GLY A 699 -28.52 3.01 -2.13
C GLY A 699 -27.12 2.98 -1.52
N ALA A 700 -26.12 2.58 -2.30
CA ALA A 700 -24.73 2.85 -1.96
C ALA A 700 -23.96 3.39 -3.19
N PRO A 701 -22.95 4.23 -2.97
CA PRO A 701 -22.09 4.72 -4.03
C PRO A 701 -21.07 3.62 -4.37
N PHE A 702 -21.16 3.07 -5.57
CA PHE A 702 -20.13 2.22 -6.14
C PHE A 702 -19.33 3.05 -7.17
N PRO A 703 -18.04 2.82 -7.45
CA PRO A 703 -17.30 3.71 -8.38
C PRO A 703 -17.79 3.69 -9.84
N ARG A 704 -18.53 2.66 -10.25
CA ARG A 704 -18.84 2.35 -11.66
C ARG A 704 -20.32 2.46 -12.03
N CYS A 705 -21.21 2.24 -11.07
CA CYS A 705 -22.65 2.20 -11.30
C CYS A 705 -23.43 2.49 -10.02
N HIS A 706 -24.68 2.94 -10.19
CA HIS A 706 -25.61 3.06 -9.08
C HIS A 706 -25.84 1.68 -8.46
N PHE A 707 -25.55 1.54 -7.17
CA PHE A 707 -25.77 0.30 -6.42
C PHE A 707 -26.98 0.43 -5.53
N LEU A 708 -27.91 -0.52 -5.63
CA LEU A 708 -29.14 -0.59 -4.87
C LEU A 708 -29.19 -1.93 -4.12
N VAL A 709 -29.29 -1.86 -2.80
CA VAL A 709 -29.56 -3.02 -1.95
C VAL A 709 -31.07 -3.19 -1.83
N VAL A 710 -31.55 -4.42 -2.03
CA VAL A 710 -32.96 -4.79 -1.98
C VAL A 710 -33.13 -6.00 -1.05
N ASN A 711 -33.53 -5.72 0.18
CA ASN A 711 -33.84 -6.73 1.21
C ASN A 711 -35.34 -6.90 1.44
N ASP A 712 -36.17 -6.33 0.56
CA ASP A 712 -37.58 -6.65 0.45
C ASP A 712 -37.77 -7.82 -0.54
N ILE A 713 -38.30 -8.95 -0.05
CA ILE A 713 -38.47 -10.16 -0.87
C ILE A 713 -39.48 -9.97 -2.01
N ASP A 714 -40.51 -9.15 -1.83
CA ASP A 714 -41.54 -8.93 -2.84
C ASP A 714 -40.94 -8.16 -4.03
N VAL A 715 -40.14 -7.14 -3.72
CA VAL A 715 -39.35 -6.40 -4.72
C VAL A 715 -38.28 -7.31 -5.34
N ALA A 716 -37.57 -8.11 -4.55
CA ALA A 716 -36.59 -9.06 -5.08
C ALA A 716 -37.23 -10.04 -6.09
N ARG A 717 -38.42 -10.57 -5.81
CA ARG A 717 -39.17 -11.44 -6.73
C ARG A 717 -39.68 -10.68 -7.95
N GLU A 718 -40.12 -9.45 -7.80
CA GLU A 718 -40.49 -8.58 -8.93
C GLU A 718 -39.32 -8.41 -9.90
N LEU A 719 -38.12 -8.12 -9.39
CA LEU A 719 -36.93 -7.88 -10.21
C LEU A 719 -36.32 -9.18 -10.77
N TYR A 720 -36.12 -10.19 -9.93
CA TYR A 720 -35.34 -11.40 -10.31
C TYR A 720 -36.20 -12.52 -10.90
N ILE A 721 -37.52 -12.49 -10.74
CA ILE A 721 -38.44 -13.49 -11.30
C ILE A 721 -39.35 -12.86 -12.35
N LYS A 722 -40.24 -11.94 -11.95
CA LYS A 722 -41.28 -11.40 -12.84
C LYS A 722 -40.67 -10.63 -14.01
N ASN A 723 -39.68 -9.77 -13.73
CA ASN A 723 -39.01 -8.93 -14.71
C ASN A 723 -37.58 -9.40 -15.04
N PHE A 724 -37.31 -10.70 -14.92
CA PHE A 724 -35.97 -11.25 -15.09
C PHE A 724 -35.30 -10.87 -16.43
N HIS A 725 -36.07 -10.70 -17.51
CA HIS A 725 -35.55 -10.28 -18.82
C HIS A 725 -34.84 -8.91 -18.78
N LYS A 726 -35.14 -8.06 -17.79
CA LYS A 726 -34.48 -6.76 -17.55
C LYS A 726 -33.26 -6.84 -16.63
N PHE A 727 -33.12 -7.96 -15.90
CA PHE A 727 -32.05 -8.21 -14.94
C PHE A 727 -31.36 -9.59 -15.14
N PRO A 728 -31.02 -10.02 -16.39
CA PRO A 728 -30.52 -11.37 -16.63
C PRO A 728 -29.02 -11.55 -16.31
N ILE A 729 -28.28 -10.44 -16.14
CA ILE A 729 -26.84 -10.39 -15.95
C ILE A 729 -26.48 -10.57 -14.48
N ARG A 730 -25.55 -11.46 -14.16
CA ARG A 730 -24.78 -11.40 -12.90
C ARG A 730 -23.61 -10.44 -13.14
N TYR A 731 -23.30 -9.58 -12.18
CA TYR A 731 -22.23 -8.59 -12.33
C TYR A 731 -20.92 -9.26 -12.78
N SER A 732 -20.34 -8.79 -13.90
CA SER A 732 -19.13 -9.37 -14.49
C SER A 732 -17.89 -8.68 -13.90
N PHE A 733 -17.18 -9.39 -13.02
CA PHE A 733 -15.85 -8.97 -12.58
C PHE A 733 -14.84 -9.25 -13.68
N TRP A 734 -13.82 -8.40 -13.80
CA TRP A 734 -12.71 -8.64 -14.72
C TRP A 734 -11.73 -9.62 -14.07
N PHE A 735 -11.70 -10.87 -14.55
CA PHE A 735 -10.80 -11.91 -14.04
C PHE A 735 -9.51 -12.09 -14.88
N GLY A 736 -9.18 -11.14 -15.76
CA GLY A 736 -8.03 -11.27 -16.66
C GLY A 736 -8.38 -11.86 -18.02
N TYR A 737 -7.37 -12.31 -18.76
CA TYR A 737 -7.52 -12.81 -20.14
C TYR A 737 -7.77 -14.32 -20.26
N SER A 738 -8.04 -15.01 -19.15
CA SER A 738 -8.27 -16.46 -19.13
C SER A 738 -9.69 -16.87 -19.55
N ASN A 739 -9.86 -18.18 -19.75
CA ASN A 739 -11.14 -18.83 -20.01
C ASN A 739 -12.16 -18.66 -18.86
N ILE A 740 -11.75 -18.16 -17.68
CA ILE A 740 -12.65 -17.98 -16.53
C ILE A 740 -13.79 -16.98 -16.80
N ASN A 741 -13.64 -16.07 -17.76
CA ASN A 741 -14.74 -15.17 -18.15
C ASN A 741 -15.89 -15.92 -18.87
N LYS A 742 -15.66 -17.17 -19.31
CA LYS A 742 -16.66 -18.04 -19.96
C LYS A 742 -17.42 -18.93 -18.96
N VAL A 743 -17.21 -18.80 -17.64
CA VAL A 743 -17.98 -19.58 -16.65
C VAL A 743 -19.45 -19.12 -16.59
N LEU A 744 -20.38 -20.04 -16.34
CA LEU A 744 -21.82 -19.73 -16.30
C LEU A 744 -22.18 -18.61 -15.32
N PHE A 745 -21.36 -18.42 -14.28
CA PHE A 745 -21.54 -17.34 -13.31
C PHE A 745 -21.22 -15.95 -13.89
N PHE A 746 -20.15 -15.78 -14.69
CA PHE A 746 -19.68 -14.47 -15.18
C PHE A 746 -20.06 -14.15 -16.63
N MET A 747 -20.70 -15.09 -17.33
CA MET A 747 -21.14 -14.88 -18.71
C MET A 747 -22.09 -13.68 -18.87
N PRO A 748 -21.89 -12.83 -19.90
CA PRO A 748 -22.71 -11.66 -20.18
C PRO A 748 -24.16 -12.02 -20.55
N ALA A 749 -25.02 -10.99 -20.66
CA ALA A 749 -26.47 -11.05 -20.92
C ALA A 749 -26.92 -11.72 -22.22
N ASN A 750 -26.00 -12.21 -23.04
CA ASN A 750 -26.27 -12.72 -24.37
C ASN A 750 -26.97 -14.09 -24.26
N ASP A 751 -27.49 -14.63 -25.36
CA ASP A 751 -28.13 -15.95 -25.35
C ASP A 751 -27.17 -17.11 -24.98
N ASP A 752 -25.87 -16.84 -24.86
CA ASP A 752 -24.84 -17.79 -24.45
C ASP A 752 -25.07 -18.41 -23.07
N TRP A 753 -25.46 -17.64 -22.06
CA TRP A 753 -25.66 -18.23 -20.72
C TRP A 753 -26.85 -19.19 -20.68
N LYS A 754 -27.90 -18.94 -21.48
CA LYS A 754 -29.07 -19.83 -21.59
C LYS A 754 -28.65 -21.16 -22.23
N ARG A 755 -27.90 -21.08 -23.33
CA ARG A 755 -27.32 -22.24 -24.03
C ARG A 755 -26.45 -23.07 -23.10
N ILE A 756 -25.50 -22.45 -22.40
CA ILE A 756 -24.62 -23.18 -21.49
C ILE A 756 -25.41 -23.77 -20.31
N ARG A 757 -26.38 -23.04 -19.75
CA ARG A 757 -27.23 -23.57 -18.68
C ARG A 757 -28.06 -24.77 -19.12
N SER A 758 -28.60 -24.78 -20.35
CA SER A 758 -29.34 -25.94 -20.87
C SER A 758 -28.46 -27.17 -21.07
N LEU A 759 -27.16 -27.00 -21.34
CA LEU A 759 -26.21 -28.10 -21.50
C LEU A 759 -25.75 -28.70 -20.16
N ILE A 760 -25.62 -27.88 -19.11
CA ILE A 760 -25.15 -28.31 -17.79
C ILE A 760 -26.28 -28.90 -16.94
N THR A 761 -27.48 -28.32 -16.98
CA THR A 761 -28.59 -28.69 -16.08
C THR A 761 -28.92 -30.21 -16.08
N PRO A 762 -28.90 -30.93 -17.22
CA PRO A 762 -29.19 -32.37 -17.23
C PRO A 762 -28.19 -33.21 -16.42
N ALA A 763 -26.93 -32.77 -16.27
CA ALA A 763 -25.92 -33.45 -15.45
C ALA A 763 -26.28 -33.46 -13.95
N PHE A 764 -27.11 -32.53 -13.50
CA PHE A 764 -27.57 -32.40 -12.11
C PHE A 764 -29.00 -32.96 -11.88
N THR A 765 -29.51 -33.77 -12.81
CA THR A 765 -30.79 -34.48 -12.64
C THR A 765 -30.65 -35.62 -11.63
N THR A 766 -31.74 -35.97 -10.97
CA THR A 766 -31.75 -37.01 -9.93
C THR A 766 -31.14 -38.33 -10.40
N GLY A 767 -31.50 -38.79 -11.62
CA GLY A 767 -30.99 -40.06 -12.14
C GLY A 767 -29.48 -40.08 -12.41
N LYS A 768 -28.89 -38.94 -12.81
CA LYS A 768 -27.44 -38.83 -13.02
C LYS A 768 -26.70 -38.66 -11.69
N LEU A 769 -27.26 -37.90 -10.74
CA LEU A 769 -26.70 -37.73 -9.39
C LEU A 769 -26.63 -39.05 -8.61
N LYS A 770 -27.60 -39.96 -8.80
CA LYS A 770 -27.55 -41.30 -8.19
C LYS A 770 -26.29 -42.09 -8.58
N ARG A 771 -25.71 -41.83 -9.75
CA ARG A 771 -24.45 -42.47 -10.21
C ARG A 771 -23.21 -41.94 -9.51
N MET A 772 -23.32 -40.84 -8.77
CA MET A 772 -22.21 -40.22 -8.02
C MET A 772 -22.23 -40.60 -6.54
N ILE A 773 -23.23 -41.37 -6.08
CA ILE A 773 -23.37 -41.77 -4.68
C ILE A 773 -22.19 -42.64 -4.23
N GLU A 774 -21.91 -43.73 -4.95
CA GLU A 774 -20.83 -44.66 -4.59
C GLU A 774 -19.46 -43.95 -4.44
N PRO A 775 -19.04 -43.04 -5.36
CA PRO A 775 -17.85 -42.23 -5.14
C PRO A 775 -17.90 -41.35 -3.87
N ILE A 776 -19.06 -40.74 -3.56
CA ILE A 776 -19.23 -39.91 -2.36
C ILE A 776 -19.14 -40.77 -1.09
N GLU A 777 -19.73 -41.97 -1.10
CA GLU A 777 -19.67 -42.91 0.03
C GLU A 777 -18.24 -43.36 0.32
N GLN A 778 -17.45 -43.68 -0.71
CA GLN A 778 -16.03 -44.04 -0.56
C GLN A 778 -15.21 -42.92 0.10
N ILE A 779 -15.40 -41.68 -0.37
CA ILE A 779 -14.71 -40.51 0.18
C ILE A 779 -15.17 -40.23 1.60
N ASN A 780 -16.47 -40.40 1.86
CA ASN A 780 -17.02 -40.25 3.19
C ASN A 780 -16.47 -41.30 4.17
N ALA A 781 -16.28 -42.55 3.75
CA ALA A 781 -15.63 -43.58 4.56
C ALA A 781 -14.19 -43.19 4.93
N ASN A 782 -13.44 -42.60 3.98
CA ASN A 782 -12.10 -42.07 4.25
C ASN A 782 -12.13 -40.87 5.22
N PHE A 783 -13.10 -39.96 5.05
CA PHE A 783 -13.30 -38.84 5.98
C PHE A 783 -13.54 -39.33 7.42
N ILE A 784 -14.42 -40.32 7.61
CA ILE A 784 -14.70 -40.91 8.92
C ILE A 784 -13.48 -41.65 9.50
N SER A 785 -12.69 -42.34 8.67
CA SER A 785 -11.51 -43.07 9.14
C SER A 785 -10.40 -42.14 9.65
N HIS A 786 -10.18 -41.01 8.99
CA HIS A 786 -9.19 -39.99 9.39
C HIS A 786 -9.52 -39.32 10.73
N LEU A 787 -10.79 -39.31 11.12
CA LEU A 787 -11.25 -38.76 12.41
C LEU A 787 -11.01 -39.71 13.59
N ARG A 788 -10.85 -41.03 13.35
CA ARG A 788 -10.73 -42.04 14.41
C ARG A 788 -9.61 -41.73 15.40
N LYS A 789 -8.44 -41.31 14.91
CA LYS A 789 -7.29 -40.98 15.75
C LYS A 789 -7.58 -39.89 16.79
N PHE A 790 -8.45 -38.93 16.47
CA PHE A 790 -8.83 -37.84 17.39
C PHE A 790 -9.89 -38.28 18.39
N SER A 791 -10.77 -39.19 18.00
CA SER A 791 -11.72 -39.80 18.96
C SER A 791 -11.01 -40.67 20.00
N GLU A 792 -9.92 -41.35 19.62
CA GLU A 792 -9.11 -42.17 20.52
C GLU A 792 -8.19 -41.34 21.41
N SER A 793 -7.59 -40.26 20.87
CA SER A 793 -6.68 -39.39 21.63
C SER A 793 -7.39 -38.36 22.50
N GLY A 794 -8.63 -37.97 22.15
CA GLY A 794 -9.36 -36.88 22.80
C GLY A 794 -8.77 -35.49 22.53
N GLU A 795 -7.83 -35.36 21.59
CA GLU A 795 -7.19 -34.10 21.23
C GLU A 795 -8.14 -33.17 20.45
N GLU A 796 -7.96 -31.86 20.62
CA GLU A 796 -8.66 -30.88 19.80
C GLU A 796 -8.02 -30.72 18.43
N PHE A 797 -8.84 -30.60 17.39
CA PHE A 797 -8.38 -30.40 16.01
C PHE A 797 -9.27 -29.40 15.27
N ASP A 798 -8.77 -28.85 14.15
CA ASP A 798 -9.53 -27.94 13.30
C ASP A 798 -10.42 -28.70 12.33
N MET A 799 -11.71 -28.79 12.64
CA MET A 799 -12.72 -29.47 11.81
C MET A 799 -12.78 -28.92 10.38
N LYS A 800 -12.46 -27.63 10.19
CA LYS A 800 -12.50 -27.00 8.86
C LYS A 800 -11.53 -27.65 7.87
N ILE A 801 -10.38 -28.12 8.36
CA ILE A 801 -9.39 -28.82 7.52
C ILE A 801 -10.00 -30.11 6.96
N PHE A 802 -10.76 -30.83 7.78
CA PHE A 802 -11.38 -32.11 7.43
C PHE A 802 -12.59 -31.91 6.51
N THR A 803 -13.46 -30.94 6.80
CA THR A 803 -14.59 -30.61 5.91
C THR A 803 -14.14 -30.07 4.57
N GLY A 804 -13.03 -29.32 4.54
CA GLY A 804 -12.41 -28.85 3.31
C GLY A 804 -11.83 -30.01 2.50
N ALA A 805 -11.08 -30.90 3.13
CA ALA A 805 -10.55 -32.08 2.45
C ALA A 805 -11.67 -32.96 1.86
N PHE A 806 -12.73 -33.21 2.64
CA PHE A 806 -13.90 -33.95 2.18
C PHE A 806 -14.54 -33.33 0.93
N SER A 807 -14.85 -32.03 0.94
CA SER A 807 -15.49 -31.40 -0.22
C SER A 807 -14.57 -31.30 -1.44
N MET A 808 -13.26 -31.17 -1.21
CA MET A 808 -12.25 -31.18 -2.27
C MET A 808 -12.19 -32.53 -2.97
N ASP A 809 -12.13 -33.61 -2.20
CA ASP A 809 -12.04 -34.96 -2.71
C ASP A 809 -13.33 -35.34 -3.44
N VAL A 810 -14.50 -34.97 -2.88
CA VAL A 810 -15.81 -35.16 -3.52
C VAL A 810 -15.86 -34.48 -4.88
N ILE A 811 -15.49 -33.20 -4.97
CA ILE A 811 -15.58 -32.49 -6.25
C ILE A 811 -14.49 -32.94 -7.24
N ALA A 812 -13.29 -33.29 -6.78
CA ALA A 812 -12.24 -33.85 -7.64
C ALA A 812 -12.71 -35.17 -8.27
N ARG A 813 -13.38 -36.02 -7.49
CA ARG A 813 -13.88 -37.31 -7.98
C ARG A 813 -15.13 -37.15 -8.85
N CYS A 814 -16.13 -36.41 -8.39
CA CYS A 814 -17.41 -36.28 -9.09
C CYS A 814 -17.35 -35.35 -10.31
N ALA A 815 -16.45 -34.36 -10.36
CA ALA A 815 -16.31 -33.47 -11.52
C ALA A 815 -15.19 -33.90 -12.48
N TYR A 816 -14.03 -34.30 -11.96
CA TYR A 816 -12.84 -34.62 -12.76
C TYR A 816 -12.59 -36.12 -12.91
N GLY A 817 -13.22 -36.98 -12.09
CA GLY A 817 -12.95 -38.42 -12.07
C GLY A 817 -11.63 -38.78 -11.37
N ILE A 818 -11.01 -37.84 -10.66
CA ILE A 818 -9.70 -38.01 -10.03
C ILE A 818 -9.89 -38.53 -8.60
N GLU A 819 -9.19 -39.60 -8.25
CA GLU A 819 -9.12 -40.09 -6.86
C GLU A 819 -7.98 -39.39 -6.15
N ILE A 820 -8.28 -38.83 -4.99
CA ILE A 820 -7.34 -38.15 -4.13
C ILE A 820 -7.78 -38.34 -2.68
N ASP A 821 -6.78 -38.44 -1.79
CA ASP A 821 -6.93 -38.27 -0.34
C ASP A 821 -6.15 -37.01 0.06
N SER A 822 -6.85 -35.88 0.13
CA SER A 822 -6.22 -34.57 0.36
C SER A 822 -5.73 -34.36 1.79
N LEU A 823 -6.17 -35.19 2.75
CA LEU A 823 -5.64 -35.19 4.12
C LEU A 823 -4.27 -35.88 4.18
N SER A 824 -4.12 -37.00 3.48
CA SER A 824 -2.85 -37.74 3.43
C SER A 824 -1.83 -37.11 2.47
N GLN A 825 -2.29 -36.41 1.42
CA GLN A 825 -1.45 -35.85 0.37
C GLN A 825 -1.61 -34.32 0.25
N PRO A 826 -1.20 -33.54 1.26
CA PRO A 826 -1.38 -32.08 1.26
C PRO A 826 -0.62 -31.36 0.13
N ASP A 827 0.43 -31.98 -0.40
CA ASP A 827 1.28 -31.43 -1.47
C ASP A 827 0.81 -31.80 -2.88
N HIS A 828 -0.30 -32.55 -3.02
CA HIS A 828 -0.81 -32.92 -4.34
C HIS A 828 -1.10 -31.65 -5.17
N PRO A 829 -0.77 -31.60 -6.48
CA PRO A 829 -0.91 -30.40 -7.29
C PRO A 829 -2.32 -29.81 -7.29
N ILE A 830 -3.37 -30.66 -7.28
CA ILE A 830 -4.77 -30.19 -7.21
C ILE A 830 -5.07 -29.48 -5.88
N VAL A 831 -4.51 -29.97 -4.76
CA VAL A 831 -4.70 -29.41 -3.41
C VAL A 831 -3.97 -28.08 -3.29
N THR A 832 -2.71 -28.05 -3.74
CA THR A 832 -1.88 -26.85 -3.71
C THR A 832 -2.48 -25.74 -4.58
N ASN A 833 -2.92 -26.07 -5.79
CA ASN A 833 -3.56 -25.11 -6.70
C ASN A 833 -4.95 -24.69 -6.19
N ALA A 834 -5.75 -25.61 -5.64
CA ALA A 834 -7.03 -25.27 -5.01
C ALA A 834 -6.85 -24.28 -3.85
N ARG A 835 -5.92 -24.55 -2.92
CA ARG A 835 -5.61 -23.63 -1.81
C ARG A 835 -5.15 -22.25 -2.31
N LYS A 836 -4.47 -22.15 -3.45
CA LYS A 836 -4.09 -20.86 -4.06
C LYS A 836 -5.27 -20.09 -4.67
N ILE A 837 -6.28 -20.78 -5.21
CA ILE A 837 -7.51 -20.13 -5.69
C ILE A 837 -8.30 -19.52 -4.52
N PHE A 838 -8.35 -20.22 -3.38
CA PHE A 838 -9.25 -19.90 -2.27
C PHE A 838 -8.59 -19.25 -1.05
N GLY A 839 -7.27 -19.36 -0.89
CA GLY A 839 -6.51 -18.84 0.24
C GLY A 839 -6.10 -17.38 0.10
N VAL A 840 -6.84 -16.58 -0.66
CA VAL A 840 -6.47 -15.21 -1.01
C VAL A 840 -7.17 -14.23 -0.09
N ASP A 841 -6.45 -13.69 0.91
CA ASP A 841 -6.82 -12.40 1.49
C ASP A 841 -6.97 -11.39 0.34
N PRO A 842 -8.03 -10.55 0.31
CA PRO A 842 -8.32 -9.68 -0.83
C PRO A 842 -7.11 -8.84 -1.25
N SER A 843 -6.39 -9.30 -2.29
CA SER A 843 -5.18 -8.64 -2.74
C SER A 843 -5.52 -7.29 -3.37
N PHE A 844 -4.55 -6.38 -3.42
CA PHE A 844 -4.75 -5.09 -4.10
C PHE A 844 -5.23 -5.28 -5.56
N SER A 845 -4.72 -6.29 -6.26
CA SER A 845 -5.20 -6.67 -7.60
C SER A 845 -6.68 -7.02 -7.61
N TYR A 846 -7.13 -7.82 -6.62
CA TYR A 846 -8.54 -8.18 -6.44
C TYR A 846 -9.43 -6.94 -6.29
N ILE A 847 -9.05 -5.99 -5.43
CA ILE A 847 -9.81 -4.75 -5.19
C ILE A 847 -9.81 -3.86 -6.44
N VAL A 848 -8.68 -3.71 -7.13
CA VAL A 848 -8.58 -2.88 -8.36
C VAL A 848 -9.38 -3.49 -9.51
N CYS A 849 -9.38 -4.82 -9.66
CA CYS A 849 -10.18 -5.51 -10.66
C CYS A 849 -11.69 -5.32 -10.44
N ILE A 850 -12.14 -5.28 -9.18
CA ILE A 850 -13.55 -5.06 -8.82
C ILE A 850 -13.94 -3.58 -8.94
N MET A 851 -13.14 -2.68 -8.37
CA MET A 851 -13.47 -1.26 -8.24
C MET A 851 -13.17 -0.46 -9.51
N PHE A 852 -12.11 -0.82 -10.23
CA PHE A 852 -11.59 -0.10 -11.39
C PHE A 852 -11.21 -1.01 -12.57
N PRO A 853 -12.14 -1.79 -13.13
CA PRO A 853 -11.86 -2.82 -14.14
C PRO A 853 -11.24 -2.27 -15.43
N LYS A 854 -11.52 -1.01 -15.79
CA LYS A 854 -10.85 -0.36 -16.94
C LYS A 854 -9.36 -0.11 -16.66
N ILE A 855 -9.03 0.27 -15.42
CA ILE A 855 -7.64 0.46 -14.96
C ILE A 855 -6.97 -0.90 -14.86
N ALA A 856 -7.63 -1.91 -14.29
CA ALA A 856 -7.12 -3.28 -14.24
C ALA A 856 -6.82 -3.83 -15.65
N LYS A 857 -7.72 -3.63 -16.61
CA LYS A 857 -7.52 -4.04 -18.01
C LYS A 857 -6.36 -3.28 -18.67
N PHE A 858 -6.22 -1.99 -18.40
CA PHE A 858 -5.10 -1.18 -18.89
C PHE A 858 -3.76 -1.64 -18.29
N LEU A 859 -3.74 -1.95 -16.99
CA LEU A 859 -2.57 -2.43 -16.25
C LEU A 859 -2.32 -3.94 -16.39
N ARG A 860 -3.19 -4.66 -17.13
CA ARG A 860 -3.19 -6.13 -17.23
C ARG A 860 -3.16 -6.83 -15.86
N LEU A 861 -3.85 -6.26 -14.88
CA LEU A 861 -4.05 -6.87 -13.57
C LEU A 861 -5.09 -7.98 -13.65
N GLU A 862 -4.85 -9.06 -12.91
CA GLU A 862 -5.66 -10.27 -12.90
C GLU A 862 -6.04 -10.63 -11.46
N MET A 863 -7.28 -11.08 -11.24
CA MET A 863 -7.82 -11.32 -9.90
C MET A 863 -7.19 -12.52 -9.19
N THR A 864 -6.60 -13.45 -9.93
CA THR A 864 -6.03 -14.70 -9.40
C THR A 864 -4.75 -15.05 -10.16
N ASP A 865 -3.97 -15.96 -9.59
CA ASP A 865 -2.74 -16.46 -10.21
C ASP A 865 -3.06 -17.23 -11.50
N MET A 866 -2.57 -16.72 -12.64
CA MET A 866 -2.81 -17.34 -13.94
C MET A 866 -2.20 -18.72 -14.07
N LYS A 867 -1.11 -19.03 -13.36
CA LYS A 867 -0.53 -20.38 -13.38
C LYS A 867 -1.52 -21.39 -12.80
N THR A 868 -2.20 -21.01 -11.74
CA THR A 868 -3.23 -21.82 -11.09
C THR A 868 -4.45 -22.03 -12.01
N VAL A 869 -4.91 -20.98 -12.71
CA VAL A 869 -6.01 -21.10 -13.70
C VAL A 869 -5.59 -21.94 -14.91
N GLN A 870 -4.35 -21.79 -15.38
CA GLN A 870 -3.79 -22.60 -16.47
C GLN A 870 -3.74 -24.08 -16.08
N TYR A 871 -3.29 -24.41 -14.87
CA TYR A 871 -3.29 -25.79 -14.37
C TYR A 871 -4.67 -26.47 -14.48
N PHE A 872 -5.74 -25.82 -14.01
CA PHE A 872 -7.09 -26.40 -14.14
C PHE A 872 -7.58 -26.47 -15.58
N ASN A 873 -7.17 -25.53 -16.45
CA ASN A 873 -7.49 -25.62 -17.87
C ASN A 873 -6.79 -26.81 -18.53
N ASP A 874 -5.48 -26.97 -18.29
CA ASP A 874 -4.68 -28.05 -18.84
C ASP A 874 -5.18 -29.42 -18.34
N LEU A 875 -5.49 -29.52 -17.05
CA LEU A 875 -6.09 -30.71 -16.45
C LEU A 875 -7.44 -31.05 -17.11
N THR A 876 -8.31 -30.05 -17.30
CA THR A 876 -9.60 -30.28 -17.94
C THR A 876 -9.43 -30.68 -19.41
N PHE A 877 -8.46 -30.07 -20.12
CA PHE A 877 -8.14 -30.41 -21.50
C PHE A 877 -7.62 -31.83 -21.66
N GLU A 878 -6.76 -32.30 -20.76
CA GLU A 878 -6.25 -33.67 -20.73
C GLU A 878 -7.41 -34.68 -20.52
N ILE A 879 -8.30 -34.37 -19.58
CA ILE A 879 -9.48 -35.18 -19.27
C ILE A 879 -10.44 -35.26 -20.47
N ILE A 880 -10.71 -34.13 -21.13
CA ILE A 880 -11.53 -34.10 -22.34
C ILE A 880 -10.93 -35.03 -23.40
N GLU A 881 -9.63 -34.93 -23.66
CA GLU A 881 -8.95 -35.78 -24.66
C GLU A 881 -9.00 -37.25 -24.32
N LYS A 882 -8.73 -37.62 -23.06
CA LYS A 882 -8.82 -39.00 -22.58
C LYS A 882 -10.24 -39.56 -22.81
N ARG A 883 -11.27 -38.76 -22.54
CA ARG A 883 -12.67 -39.18 -22.66
C ARG A 883 -13.16 -39.26 -24.09
N ILE A 884 -12.75 -38.34 -24.96
CA ILE A 884 -13.04 -38.42 -26.40
C ILE A 884 -12.38 -39.68 -27.00
N LYS A 885 -11.12 -39.98 -26.63
CA LYS A 885 -10.41 -41.19 -27.10
C LYS A 885 -10.98 -42.50 -26.53
N SER A 886 -11.54 -42.46 -25.32
CA SER A 886 -12.11 -43.62 -24.61
C SER A 886 -13.58 -43.92 -24.95
N LEU A 887 -14.19 -43.27 -25.96
CA LEU A 887 -15.60 -43.46 -26.37
C LEU A 887 -15.92 -44.88 -26.91
N SER A 888 -15.02 -45.85 -26.76
CA SER A 888 -15.29 -47.29 -26.85
C SER A 888 -15.94 -47.83 -25.57
N GLY A 889 -17.16 -47.39 -25.26
CA GLY A 889 -18.14 -48.22 -24.53
C GLY A 889 -18.23 -48.15 -22.99
N LYS A 890 -17.42 -47.36 -22.27
CA LYS A 890 -17.64 -47.11 -20.82
C LYS A 890 -18.16 -45.69 -20.57
N GLN A 891 -19.38 -45.58 -20.05
CA GLN A 891 -19.95 -44.31 -19.57
C GLN A 891 -19.18 -43.85 -18.34
N ASN A 892 -18.55 -42.68 -18.40
CA ASN A 892 -17.92 -42.07 -17.22
C ASN A 892 -18.96 -41.21 -16.49
N PRO A 893 -19.29 -41.51 -15.22
CA PRO A 893 -20.42 -40.91 -14.51
C PRO A 893 -20.16 -39.50 -13.95
N ASP A 894 -19.00 -38.90 -14.21
CA ASP A 894 -18.61 -37.59 -13.65
C ASP A 894 -19.18 -36.39 -14.45
N LEU A 895 -19.21 -35.20 -13.83
CA LEU A 895 -19.87 -34.00 -14.37
C LEU A 895 -19.30 -33.53 -15.72
N ILE A 896 -17.98 -33.56 -15.92
CA ILE A 896 -17.39 -33.17 -17.21
C ILE A 896 -17.79 -34.20 -18.29
N GLY A 897 -17.89 -35.49 -17.94
CA GLY A 897 -18.27 -36.57 -18.85
C GLY A 897 -19.71 -36.43 -19.31
N LEU A 898 -20.61 -36.18 -18.36
CA LEU A 898 -22.02 -35.91 -18.62
C LEU A 898 -22.23 -34.65 -19.45
N MET A 899 -21.41 -33.61 -19.25
CA MET A 899 -21.50 -32.40 -20.07
C MET A 899 -21.09 -32.65 -21.53
N ILE A 900 -20.08 -33.50 -21.77
CA ILE A 900 -19.69 -33.94 -23.12
C ILE A 900 -20.80 -34.79 -23.76
N GLU A 901 -21.39 -35.73 -23.00
CA GLU A 901 -22.52 -36.57 -23.43
C GLU A 901 -23.71 -35.70 -23.88
N ASN A 902 -24.16 -34.77 -23.04
CA ASN A 902 -25.27 -33.87 -23.34
C ASN A 902 -25.00 -32.99 -24.57
N ALA A 903 -23.76 -32.53 -24.75
CA ALA A 903 -23.38 -31.72 -25.89
C ALA A 903 -23.44 -32.52 -27.21
N ASN A 904 -23.16 -33.82 -27.18
CA ASN A 904 -23.28 -34.71 -28.33
C ASN A 904 -24.75 -35.04 -28.65
N GLU A 905 -25.59 -35.25 -27.64
CA GLU A 905 -27.04 -35.51 -27.83
C GLU A 905 -27.79 -34.31 -28.40
N PHE A 906 -27.42 -33.09 -27.99
CA PHE A 906 -28.12 -31.86 -28.38
C PHE A 906 -28.05 -31.53 -29.89
N ASN A 907 -27.06 -32.05 -30.63
CA ASN A 907 -26.77 -31.61 -32.01
C ASN A 907 -26.81 -32.72 -33.09
N GLY A 908 -27.30 -33.91 -32.76
CA GLY A 908 -27.27 -35.07 -33.66
C GLY A 908 -25.86 -35.67 -33.79
N THR A 909 -25.81 -36.99 -33.93
CA THR A 909 -24.58 -37.81 -33.87
C THR A 909 -23.38 -37.22 -34.62
N VAL A 910 -22.31 -36.89 -33.88
CA VAL A 910 -21.00 -36.54 -34.44
C VAL A 910 -20.22 -37.82 -34.75
N ALA A 911 -19.39 -37.80 -35.79
CA ALA A 911 -18.48 -38.90 -36.13
C ALA A 911 -17.53 -39.20 -34.95
N LYS A 912 -17.27 -40.49 -34.70
CA LYS A 912 -16.29 -40.93 -33.69
C LYS A 912 -14.96 -40.21 -33.94
N ASN A 913 -14.52 -39.38 -32.99
CA ASN A 913 -13.25 -38.64 -32.88
C ASN A 913 -13.31 -37.10 -33.00
N ASP A 914 -14.48 -36.48 -33.26
CA ASP A 914 -14.61 -35.01 -33.33
C ASP A 914 -15.21 -34.38 -32.05
N MET A 915 -14.91 -33.10 -31.80
CA MET A 915 -15.48 -32.31 -30.70
C MET A 915 -17.01 -32.16 -30.83
N PRO A 916 -17.77 -32.14 -29.71
CA PRO A 916 -19.21 -31.88 -29.73
C PRO A 916 -19.52 -30.53 -30.41
N LYS A 917 -20.43 -30.51 -31.38
CA LYS A 917 -20.93 -29.24 -31.95
C LYS A 917 -21.66 -28.45 -30.84
N GLY A 918 -21.57 -27.11 -30.84
CA GLY A 918 -22.36 -26.24 -29.95
C GLY A 918 -21.80 -25.94 -28.55
N ILE A 919 -20.68 -26.54 -28.15
CA ILE A 919 -19.88 -26.13 -26.98
C ILE A 919 -18.38 -26.20 -27.30
N SER A 920 -17.65 -25.14 -27.01
CA SER A 920 -16.20 -25.09 -27.26
C SER A 920 -15.41 -25.78 -26.16
N ARG A 921 -14.19 -26.23 -26.48
CA ARG A 921 -13.26 -26.83 -25.51
C ARG A 921 -12.99 -25.88 -24.33
N ASP A 922 -12.83 -24.59 -24.63
CA ASP A 922 -12.66 -23.53 -23.63
C ASP A 922 -13.87 -23.38 -22.71
N GLU A 923 -15.09 -23.51 -23.25
CA GLU A 923 -16.32 -23.43 -22.45
C GLU A 923 -16.43 -24.62 -21.48
N ILE A 924 -16.09 -25.83 -21.94
CA ILE A 924 -16.03 -27.03 -21.09
C ILE A 924 -15.00 -26.82 -19.97
N SER A 925 -13.80 -26.33 -20.32
CA SER A 925 -12.73 -26.02 -19.37
C SER A 925 -13.17 -25.02 -18.31
N ALA A 926 -13.84 -23.94 -18.74
CA ALA A 926 -14.38 -22.94 -17.84
C ALA A 926 -15.42 -23.55 -16.88
N GLN A 927 -16.35 -24.39 -17.37
CA GLN A 927 -17.32 -25.02 -16.46
C GLN A 927 -16.69 -26.04 -15.52
N GLY A 928 -15.64 -26.76 -15.94
CA GLY A 928 -14.86 -27.64 -15.06
C GLY A 928 -14.31 -26.87 -13.86
N LEU A 929 -13.67 -25.72 -14.13
CA LEU A 929 -13.20 -24.81 -13.09
C LEU A 929 -14.36 -24.30 -12.22
N LEU A 930 -15.51 -23.97 -12.81
CA LEU A 930 -16.71 -23.58 -12.05
C LEU A 930 -17.22 -24.69 -11.11
N PHE A 931 -17.25 -25.95 -11.56
CA PHE A 931 -17.67 -27.07 -10.72
C PHE A 931 -16.75 -27.22 -9.51
N PHE A 932 -15.43 -27.16 -9.75
CA PHE A 932 -14.44 -27.21 -8.68
C PHE A 932 -14.63 -26.04 -7.71
N ILE A 933 -14.74 -24.81 -8.23
CA ILE A 933 -14.80 -23.62 -7.39
C ILE A 933 -16.08 -23.55 -6.58
N ALA A 934 -17.22 -23.87 -7.20
CA ALA A 934 -18.51 -23.81 -6.54
C ALA A 934 -18.70 -24.97 -5.54
N GLY A 935 -18.21 -26.17 -5.85
CA GLY A 935 -18.41 -27.37 -5.02
C GLY A 935 -17.49 -27.45 -3.80
N PHE A 936 -16.28 -26.90 -3.88
CA PHE A 936 -15.30 -27.03 -2.80
C PHE A 936 -15.61 -26.14 -1.59
N ASP A 937 -15.47 -24.81 -1.73
CA ASP A 937 -15.45 -23.90 -0.56
C ASP A 937 -16.86 -23.65 0.01
N THR A 938 -17.91 -23.72 -0.83
CA THR A 938 -19.29 -23.50 -0.35
C THR A 938 -19.82 -24.67 0.49
N THR A 939 -19.54 -25.92 0.10
CA THR A 939 -19.90 -27.11 0.89
C THR A 939 -19.05 -27.16 2.16
N ASN A 940 -17.73 -26.90 2.06
CA ASN A 940 -16.83 -26.83 3.22
C ASN A 940 -17.34 -25.84 4.30
N ALA A 941 -17.66 -24.61 3.89
CA ALA A 941 -18.19 -23.60 4.78
C ALA A 941 -19.50 -24.04 5.45
N THR A 942 -20.42 -24.63 4.68
CA THR A 942 -21.71 -25.11 5.19
C THR A 942 -21.53 -26.24 6.21
N LEU A 943 -20.70 -27.24 5.94
CA LEU A 943 -20.40 -28.33 6.89
C LEU A 943 -19.78 -27.79 8.18
N THR A 944 -18.85 -26.83 8.06
CA THR A 944 -18.24 -26.18 9.22
C THR A 944 -19.31 -25.48 10.07
N HIS A 945 -20.27 -24.77 9.46
CA HIS A 945 -21.37 -24.15 10.19
C HIS A 945 -22.30 -25.18 10.85
N ILE A 946 -22.61 -26.29 10.17
CA ILE A 946 -23.44 -27.36 10.74
C ILE A 946 -22.80 -27.88 12.03
N PHE A 947 -21.50 -28.22 11.98
CA PHE A 947 -20.80 -28.71 13.17
C PHE A 947 -20.70 -27.66 14.27
N TYR A 948 -20.48 -26.39 13.93
CA TYR A 948 -20.55 -25.29 14.89
C TYR A 948 -21.89 -25.22 15.62
N TYR A 949 -23.01 -25.34 14.91
CA TYR A 949 -24.34 -25.33 15.54
C TYR A 949 -24.60 -26.59 16.38
N LEU A 950 -24.14 -27.77 15.96
CA LEU A 950 -24.28 -29.00 16.75
C LEU A 950 -23.44 -29.01 18.04
N ILE A 951 -22.32 -28.30 18.08
CA ILE A 951 -21.52 -28.07 19.30
C ILE A 951 -22.26 -27.16 20.28
N LYS A 952 -22.94 -26.15 19.76
CA LYS A 952 -23.64 -25.14 20.56
C LYS A 952 -25.01 -25.62 21.05
N TYR A 953 -25.66 -26.50 20.28
CA TYR A 953 -26.98 -27.05 20.52
C TYR A 953 -26.95 -28.59 20.50
N PRO A 954 -26.37 -29.22 21.54
CA PRO A 954 -26.15 -30.67 21.59
C PRO A 954 -27.44 -31.48 21.54
N GLU A 955 -28.60 -30.92 21.93
CA GLU A 955 -29.89 -31.57 21.85
C GLU A 955 -30.28 -31.97 20.42
N TRP A 956 -29.86 -31.18 19.43
CA TRP A 956 -30.10 -31.48 18.02
C TRP A 956 -29.20 -32.59 17.50
N GLN A 957 -28.03 -32.74 18.10
CA GLN A 957 -27.11 -33.83 17.81
C GLN A 957 -27.71 -35.17 18.26
N GLU A 958 -28.30 -35.22 19.46
CA GLU A 958 -28.93 -36.44 19.98
C GLU A 958 -30.22 -36.78 19.22
N LYS A 959 -31.09 -35.80 18.92
CA LYS A 959 -32.29 -36.04 18.09
C LYS A 959 -31.93 -36.60 16.70
N LEU A 960 -30.87 -36.07 16.09
CA LEU A 960 -30.40 -36.56 14.80
C LEU A 960 -29.83 -37.98 14.91
N TYR A 961 -29.10 -38.29 15.97
CA TYR A 961 -28.61 -39.64 16.25
C TYR A 961 -29.77 -40.63 16.47
N GLU A 962 -30.81 -40.26 17.21
CA GLU A 962 -32.01 -41.07 17.41
C GLU A 962 -32.74 -41.34 16.08
N GLU A 963 -32.90 -40.33 15.22
CA GLU A 963 -33.49 -40.49 13.88
C GLU A 963 -32.68 -41.47 13.03
N LEU A 964 -31.34 -41.34 13.04
CA LEU A 964 -30.44 -42.18 12.24
C LEU A 964 -30.29 -43.61 12.78
N SER A 965 -30.36 -43.81 14.09
CA SER A 965 -30.26 -45.13 14.73
C SER A 965 -31.48 -46.01 14.44
N ASN A 966 -32.62 -45.40 14.10
CA ASN A 966 -33.85 -46.10 13.73
C ASN A 966 -33.90 -46.50 12.24
N VAL A 967 -32.87 -46.15 11.46
CA VAL A 967 -32.78 -46.43 10.02
C VAL A 967 -31.72 -47.51 9.80
N ASN A 968 -32.01 -48.49 8.95
CA ASN A 968 -31.02 -49.48 8.56
C ASN A 968 -29.85 -48.79 7.83
N HIS A 969 -28.64 -48.88 8.37
CA HIS A 969 -27.47 -48.19 7.84
C HIS A 969 -27.09 -48.63 6.42
N GLU A 970 -27.42 -49.87 6.04
CA GLU A 970 -27.23 -50.38 4.67
C GLU A 970 -28.22 -49.77 3.65
N GLU A 971 -29.27 -49.09 4.12
CA GLU A 971 -30.32 -48.45 3.31
C GLU A 971 -30.21 -46.91 3.29
N LEU A 972 -29.10 -46.33 3.79
CA LEU A 972 -28.85 -44.88 3.76
C LEU A 972 -28.50 -44.37 2.36
N ASP A 973 -29.43 -44.52 1.43
CA ASP A 973 -29.31 -44.07 0.06
C ASP A 973 -29.80 -42.62 -0.15
N TYR A 974 -29.65 -42.12 -1.38
CA TYR A 974 -30.05 -40.77 -1.77
C TYR A 974 -31.54 -40.46 -1.54
N ASP A 975 -32.44 -41.44 -1.70
CA ASP A 975 -33.87 -41.20 -1.50
C ASP A 975 -34.19 -41.21 0.00
N LYS A 976 -33.61 -42.14 0.76
CA LYS A 976 -33.81 -42.23 2.20
C LYS A 976 -33.33 -40.99 2.95
N LEU A 977 -32.12 -40.49 2.65
CA LEU A 977 -31.56 -39.29 3.30
C LEU A 977 -32.42 -38.02 3.10
N LYS A 978 -33.24 -37.96 2.04
CA LYS A 978 -34.16 -36.85 1.80
C LYS A 978 -35.44 -36.92 2.62
N GLU A 979 -35.81 -38.12 3.06
CA GLU A 979 -37.01 -38.35 3.86
C GLU A 979 -36.78 -38.06 5.34
N LEU A 980 -35.52 -38.01 5.79
CA LEU A 980 -35.14 -37.78 7.18
C LEU A 980 -35.44 -36.33 7.64
N PRO A 981 -36.50 -36.10 8.43
CA PRO A 981 -36.95 -34.74 8.73
C PRO A 981 -35.94 -33.95 9.58
N THR A 982 -35.31 -34.57 10.58
CA THR A 982 -34.36 -33.90 11.49
C THR A 982 -33.07 -33.54 10.77
N LEU A 983 -32.51 -34.47 10.00
CA LEU A 983 -31.33 -34.23 9.16
C LEU A 983 -31.52 -33.03 8.23
N ASN A 984 -32.63 -33.00 7.50
CA ASN A 984 -32.93 -31.92 6.56
C ASN A 984 -33.21 -30.60 7.28
N ALA A 985 -33.90 -30.64 8.42
CA ALA A 985 -34.17 -29.45 9.21
C ALA A 985 -32.91 -28.75 9.74
N ILE A 986 -31.90 -29.53 10.18
CA ILE A 986 -30.60 -29.00 10.63
C ILE A 986 -29.85 -28.32 9.48
N ILE A 987 -29.83 -28.97 8.30
CA ILE A 987 -29.18 -28.42 7.11
C ILE A 987 -29.88 -27.14 6.65
N ASP A 988 -31.21 -27.15 6.57
CA ASP A 988 -31.99 -26.00 6.11
C ASP A 988 -31.89 -24.81 7.06
N GLU A 989 -31.93 -25.04 8.38
CA GLU A 989 -31.74 -23.97 9.37
C GLU A 989 -30.31 -23.42 9.36
N THR A 990 -29.32 -24.28 9.13
CA THR A 990 -27.93 -23.83 8.98
C THR A 990 -27.77 -22.97 7.74
N LEU A 991 -28.31 -23.36 6.59
CA LEU A 991 -28.30 -22.57 5.35
C LEU A 991 -29.09 -21.26 5.47
N ARG A 992 -30.13 -21.23 6.32
CA ARG A 992 -30.87 -20.01 6.63
C ARG A 992 -29.97 -19.02 7.36
N LEU A 993 -29.33 -19.46 8.44
CA LEU A 993 -28.46 -18.61 9.25
C LEU A 993 -27.16 -18.28 8.52
N GLU A 994 -26.45 -19.24 7.96
CA GLU A 994 -25.13 -19.04 7.38
C GLU A 994 -25.13 -19.45 5.89
N PRO A 995 -25.86 -18.72 5.02
CA PRO A 995 -25.81 -18.98 3.59
C PRO A 995 -24.38 -18.72 3.07
N PRO A 996 -23.74 -19.69 2.37
CA PRO A 996 -22.36 -19.53 1.89
C PRO A 996 -22.14 -18.28 1.05
N LEU A 997 -23.16 -17.90 0.27
CA LEU A 997 -23.21 -16.62 -0.44
C LEU A 997 -24.23 -15.69 0.25
N PRO A 998 -23.78 -14.64 0.96
CA PRO A 998 -24.67 -13.76 1.72
C PRO A 998 -25.43 -12.77 0.82
N MET A 999 -25.09 -12.68 -0.46
CA MET A 999 -25.73 -11.83 -1.47
C MET A 999 -25.76 -12.47 -2.86
N VAL A 1000 -26.71 -12.01 -3.67
CA VAL A 1000 -26.86 -12.36 -5.07
C VAL A 1000 -27.09 -11.07 -5.84
N ASP A 1001 -26.20 -10.75 -6.78
CA ASP A 1001 -26.24 -9.49 -7.52
C ASP A 1001 -26.73 -9.65 -8.96
N ARG A 1002 -27.43 -8.62 -9.45
CA ARG A 1002 -27.86 -8.46 -10.84
C ARG A 1002 -27.55 -7.08 -11.37
N GLU A 1003 -27.41 -6.98 -12.69
CA GLU A 1003 -27.28 -5.69 -13.39
C GLU A 1003 -28.51 -5.42 -14.26
N SER A 1004 -29.00 -4.17 -14.25
CA SER A 1004 -30.10 -3.72 -15.10
C SER A 1004 -29.63 -3.46 -16.54
N ILE A 1005 -30.28 -4.06 -17.53
CA ILE A 1005 -29.96 -3.81 -18.94
C ILE A 1005 -30.74 -2.62 -19.53
N GLU A 1006 -31.85 -2.27 -18.89
CA GLU A 1006 -32.72 -1.16 -19.22
C GLU A 1006 -33.24 -0.47 -17.95
N PRO A 1007 -33.65 0.81 -18.03
CA PRO A 1007 -34.25 1.49 -16.90
C PRO A 1007 -35.54 0.80 -16.45
N TYR A 1008 -35.79 0.74 -15.14
CA TYR A 1008 -36.98 0.13 -14.55
C TYR A 1008 -37.46 0.93 -13.35
N ARG A 1009 -38.78 1.02 -13.14
CA ARG A 1009 -39.38 1.68 -11.98
C ARG A 1009 -40.04 0.66 -11.07
N ILE A 1010 -39.66 0.67 -9.79
CA ILE A 1010 -40.33 -0.10 -8.75
C ILE A 1010 -41.56 0.72 -8.31
N GLU A 1011 -42.75 0.38 -8.82
CA GLU A 1011 -43.97 1.16 -8.57
C GLU A 1011 -44.35 1.21 -7.09
N SER A 1012 -44.16 0.10 -6.36
CA SER A 1012 -44.48 -0.02 -4.93
C SER A 1012 -43.72 0.97 -4.03
N HIS A 1013 -42.55 1.42 -4.48
CA HIS A 1013 -41.65 2.29 -3.70
C HIS A 1013 -41.36 3.62 -4.41
N GLY A 1014 -41.84 3.82 -5.64
CA GLY A 1014 -41.56 5.02 -6.44
C GLY A 1014 -40.10 5.19 -6.87
N ILE A 1015 -39.29 4.13 -6.81
CA ILE A 1015 -37.83 4.17 -7.07
C ILE A 1015 -37.56 3.92 -8.55
N ASN A 1016 -36.81 4.82 -9.18
CA ASN A 1016 -36.30 4.60 -10.53
C ASN A 1016 -34.90 3.97 -10.49
N ILE A 1017 -34.76 2.83 -11.16
CA ILE A 1017 -33.48 2.14 -11.37
C ILE A 1017 -32.96 2.53 -12.75
N PRO A 1018 -31.82 3.25 -12.84
CA PRO A 1018 -31.23 3.57 -14.12
C PRO A 1018 -30.62 2.32 -14.78
N LYS A 1019 -30.36 2.39 -16.09
CA LYS A 1019 -29.63 1.34 -16.81
C LYS A 1019 -28.22 1.17 -16.25
N ASN A 1020 -27.68 -0.05 -16.29
CA ASN A 1020 -26.39 -0.47 -15.75
C ASN A 1020 -26.26 -0.30 -14.23
N SER A 1021 -27.39 -0.26 -13.51
CA SER A 1021 -27.38 -0.26 -12.04
C SER A 1021 -27.17 -1.68 -11.54
N MET A 1022 -26.46 -1.82 -10.43
CA MET A 1022 -26.29 -3.09 -9.74
C MET A 1022 -27.31 -3.20 -8.61
N ILE A 1023 -28.06 -4.31 -8.60
CA ILE A 1023 -29.11 -4.63 -7.64
C ILE A 1023 -28.63 -5.82 -6.85
N SER A 1024 -28.47 -5.67 -5.54
CA SER A 1024 -28.02 -6.73 -4.63
C SER A 1024 -29.16 -7.20 -3.74
N VAL A 1025 -29.50 -8.49 -3.83
CA VAL A 1025 -30.46 -9.16 -2.93
C VAL A 1025 -29.66 -9.98 -1.93
N GLN A 1026 -29.93 -9.84 -0.63
CA GLN A 1026 -29.07 -10.39 0.41
C GLN A 1026 -29.79 -11.47 1.22
N PRO A 1027 -29.63 -12.78 0.87
CA PRO A 1027 -30.18 -13.89 1.66
C PRO A 1027 -29.85 -13.79 3.15
N TYR A 1028 -28.61 -13.41 3.50
CA TYR A 1028 -28.18 -13.30 4.90
C TYR A 1028 -29.07 -12.36 5.73
N VAL A 1029 -29.55 -11.27 5.12
CA VAL A 1029 -30.41 -10.27 5.77
C VAL A 1029 -31.88 -10.70 5.72
N ILE A 1030 -32.37 -11.12 4.55
CA ILE A 1030 -33.76 -11.54 4.35
C ILE A 1030 -34.11 -12.72 5.27
N HIS A 1031 -33.19 -13.68 5.41
CA HIS A 1031 -33.35 -14.83 6.30
C HIS A 1031 -33.36 -14.45 7.80
N ARG A 1032 -32.94 -13.23 8.14
CA ARG A 1032 -32.93 -12.67 9.50
C ARG A 1032 -34.03 -11.63 9.73
N ASP A 1033 -34.96 -11.48 8.78
CA ASP A 1033 -36.09 -10.56 8.93
C ASP A 1033 -37.17 -11.20 9.82
N PRO A 1034 -37.54 -10.58 10.96
CA PRO A 1034 -38.58 -11.08 11.85
C PRO A 1034 -39.97 -11.13 11.19
N LYS A 1035 -40.18 -10.43 10.06
CA LYS A 1035 -41.42 -10.52 9.26
C LYS A 1035 -41.66 -11.93 8.72
N TYR A 1036 -40.59 -12.65 8.36
CA TYR A 1036 -40.67 -14.00 7.78
C TYR A 1036 -40.20 -15.09 8.75
N PHE A 1037 -39.29 -14.77 9.68
CA PHE A 1037 -38.72 -15.75 10.61
C PHE A 1037 -38.82 -15.24 12.05
N MET A 1038 -39.78 -15.75 12.83
CA MET A 1038 -39.91 -15.47 14.27
C MET A 1038 -38.64 -15.88 15.02
N TYR A 1039 -38.05 -15.12 15.94
CA TYR A 1039 -36.71 -15.41 16.51
C TYR A 1039 -35.61 -15.66 15.43
N PRO A 1040 -35.36 -14.67 14.55
CA PRO A 1040 -34.56 -14.86 13.33
C PRO A 1040 -33.08 -15.19 13.57
N HIS A 1041 -32.56 -14.93 14.77
CA HIS A 1041 -31.15 -15.11 15.12
C HIS A 1041 -30.86 -16.41 15.88
N GLU A 1042 -31.89 -17.14 16.30
CA GLU A 1042 -31.75 -18.39 17.03
C GLU A 1042 -31.73 -19.58 16.07
N PHE A 1043 -30.87 -20.55 16.34
CA PHE A 1043 -30.85 -21.83 15.63
C PHE A 1043 -32.03 -22.70 16.07
N LYS A 1044 -33.06 -22.81 15.23
CA LYS A 1044 -34.30 -23.54 15.50
C LYS A 1044 -34.70 -24.43 14.31
N PRO A 1045 -34.09 -25.62 14.17
CA PRO A 1045 -34.46 -26.59 13.14
C PRO A 1045 -35.93 -27.01 13.15
N ASP A 1046 -36.63 -26.99 14.29
CA ASP A 1046 -38.06 -27.34 14.41
C ASP A 1046 -38.96 -26.64 13.36
N ARG A 1047 -38.55 -25.45 12.91
CA ARG A 1047 -39.17 -24.69 11.81
C ARG A 1047 -39.38 -25.53 10.56
N PHE A 1048 -38.40 -26.33 10.17
CA PHE A 1048 -38.39 -27.04 8.90
C PHE A 1048 -39.02 -28.45 8.99
N LEU A 1049 -39.43 -28.89 10.19
CA LEU A 1049 -40.10 -30.18 10.40
C LEU A 1049 -41.53 -30.16 9.84
N ASP A 1050 -42.26 -29.05 10.01
CA ASP A 1050 -43.63 -28.88 9.50
C ASP A 1050 -43.68 -27.87 8.36
N LYS A 1051 -43.43 -28.36 7.14
CA LYS A 1051 -43.45 -27.54 5.91
C LYS A 1051 -44.82 -26.90 5.62
N SER A 1052 -45.90 -27.39 6.22
CA SER A 1052 -47.26 -26.84 6.01
C SER A 1052 -47.47 -25.49 6.69
N LYS A 1053 -46.80 -25.25 7.83
CA LYS A 1053 -46.78 -23.95 8.53
C LYS A 1053 -45.88 -22.91 7.86
N PHE A 1054 -45.15 -23.31 6.83
CA PHE A 1054 -44.09 -22.53 6.19
C PHE A 1054 -44.51 -21.86 4.87
N ASN A 1055 -45.72 -22.10 4.36
CA ASN A 1055 -46.09 -21.72 2.99
C ASN A 1055 -45.98 -20.21 2.69
N ASP A 1056 -46.22 -19.32 3.67
CA ASP A 1056 -46.06 -17.87 3.47
C ASP A 1056 -44.60 -17.39 3.64
N ASN A 1057 -43.76 -18.13 4.39
CA ASN A 1057 -42.36 -17.78 4.69
C ASN A 1057 -41.34 -18.44 3.73
N LEU A 1058 -41.73 -19.53 3.05
CA LEU A 1058 -40.92 -20.24 2.05
C LEU A 1058 -40.44 -19.33 0.90
N ALA A 1059 -41.22 -18.30 0.58
CA ALA A 1059 -40.85 -17.31 -0.43
C ALA A 1059 -39.58 -16.53 -0.08
N ALA A 1060 -39.26 -16.37 1.21
CA ALA A 1060 -38.09 -15.68 1.72
C ALA A 1060 -36.88 -16.59 1.92
N TYR A 1061 -37.06 -17.92 1.90
CA TYR A 1061 -35.97 -18.89 2.02
C TYR A 1061 -35.28 -19.13 0.67
N ILE A 1062 -34.13 -18.47 0.47
CA ILE A 1062 -33.39 -18.39 -0.80
C ILE A 1062 -31.88 -18.68 -0.68
N PRO A 1063 -31.42 -19.71 0.06
CA PRO A 1063 -29.99 -19.96 0.30
C PRO A 1063 -29.19 -20.28 -0.97
N PHE A 1064 -29.85 -20.77 -2.02
CA PHE A 1064 -29.24 -21.08 -3.32
C PHE A 1064 -29.49 -19.99 -4.39
N GLY A 1065 -30.05 -18.85 -3.98
CA GLY A 1065 -30.43 -17.72 -4.82
C GLY A 1065 -31.90 -17.75 -5.26
N LEU A 1066 -32.23 -16.92 -6.27
CA LEU A 1066 -33.61 -16.69 -6.73
C LEU A 1066 -33.69 -16.64 -8.27
N GLY A 1067 -34.81 -17.12 -8.81
CA GLY A 1067 -35.15 -17.00 -10.24
C GLY A 1067 -34.39 -17.94 -11.19
N PRO A 1068 -34.43 -17.69 -12.51
CA PRO A 1068 -33.87 -18.58 -13.56
C PRO A 1068 -32.37 -18.86 -13.47
N ARG A 1069 -31.65 -18.10 -12.63
CA ARG A 1069 -30.21 -18.20 -12.44
C ARG A 1069 -29.86 -18.82 -11.08
N LEU A 1070 -30.79 -19.48 -10.38
CA LEU A 1070 -30.56 -20.29 -9.17
C LEU A 1070 -29.35 -21.23 -9.32
N CYS A 1071 -28.69 -21.60 -8.21
CA CYS A 1071 -27.61 -22.59 -8.20
C CYS A 1071 -28.01 -23.87 -8.96
N VAL A 1072 -27.18 -24.28 -9.93
CA VAL A 1072 -27.41 -25.52 -10.70
C VAL A 1072 -27.04 -26.77 -9.89
N GLY A 1073 -26.04 -26.64 -9.00
CA GLY A 1073 -25.54 -27.72 -8.15
C GLY A 1073 -26.29 -27.94 -6.85
N MET A 1074 -27.41 -27.25 -6.61
CA MET A 1074 -28.16 -27.30 -5.33
C MET A 1074 -28.45 -28.74 -4.86
N ARG A 1075 -28.90 -29.61 -5.77
CA ARG A 1075 -29.22 -31.00 -5.43
C ARG A 1075 -27.99 -31.86 -5.11
N PHE A 1076 -26.85 -31.54 -5.74
CA PHE A 1076 -25.58 -32.20 -5.49
C PHE A 1076 -25.04 -31.80 -4.12
N ALA A 1077 -24.96 -30.49 -3.84
CA ALA A 1077 -24.51 -29.97 -2.55
C ALA A 1077 -25.37 -30.47 -1.38
N LEU A 1078 -26.70 -30.43 -1.48
CA LEU A 1078 -27.57 -30.96 -0.44
C LEU A 1078 -27.38 -32.47 -0.22
N ASN A 1079 -27.00 -33.23 -1.24
CA ASN A 1079 -26.72 -34.65 -1.09
C ASN A 1079 -25.40 -34.86 -0.33
N GLU A 1080 -24.35 -34.18 -0.77
CA GLU A 1080 -23.03 -34.17 -0.13
C GLU A 1080 -23.12 -33.82 1.37
N LEU A 1081 -23.88 -32.78 1.72
CA LEU A 1081 -24.12 -32.37 3.11
C LEU A 1081 -24.82 -33.46 3.93
N ARG A 1082 -25.85 -34.11 3.36
CA ARG A 1082 -26.59 -35.19 4.05
C ARG A 1082 -25.69 -36.39 4.33
N PHE A 1083 -24.91 -36.83 3.34
CA PHE A 1083 -24.02 -37.98 3.48
C PHE A 1083 -22.95 -37.74 4.56
N ALA A 1084 -22.26 -36.60 4.50
CA ALA A 1084 -21.24 -36.24 5.47
C ALA A 1084 -21.80 -36.14 6.89
N LEU A 1085 -22.93 -35.45 7.05
CA LEU A 1085 -23.54 -35.21 8.36
C LEU A 1085 -24.10 -36.51 8.97
N ALA A 1086 -24.84 -37.31 8.19
CA ALA A 1086 -25.43 -38.55 8.69
C ALA A 1086 -24.35 -39.52 9.16
N ASN A 1087 -23.33 -39.76 8.34
CA ASN A 1087 -22.25 -40.68 8.69
C ASN A 1087 -21.38 -40.17 9.85
N PHE A 1088 -21.15 -38.86 9.95
CA PHE A 1088 -20.44 -38.30 11.08
C PHE A 1088 -21.18 -38.56 12.39
N VAL A 1089 -22.49 -38.24 12.46
CA VAL A 1089 -23.29 -38.35 13.70
C VAL A 1089 -23.50 -39.80 14.13
N ILE A 1090 -23.52 -40.75 13.20
CA ILE A 1090 -23.60 -42.19 13.53
C ILE A 1090 -22.32 -42.67 14.24
N ASN A 1091 -21.15 -42.18 13.82
CA ASN A 1091 -19.86 -42.69 14.32
C ASN A 1091 -19.29 -41.87 15.49
N TYR A 1092 -19.59 -40.57 15.54
CA TYR A 1092 -18.96 -39.64 16.46
C TYR A 1092 -19.96 -38.68 17.11
N LYS A 1093 -19.59 -38.23 18.30
CA LYS A 1093 -20.26 -37.21 19.10
C LYS A 1093 -19.35 -36.00 19.23
N LEU A 1094 -19.88 -34.80 18.97
CA LEU A 1094 -19.16 -33.55 19.21
C LEU A 1094 -19.29 -33.13 20.67
N ALA A 1095 -18.17 -32.78 21.29
CA ALA A 1095 -18.16 -32.24 22.65
C ALA A 1095 -18.86 -30.86 22.69
N PRO A 1096 -19.78 -30.62 23.64
CA PRO A 1096 -20.54 -29.38 23.70
C PRO A 1096 -19.66 -28.20 24.16
N ASN A 1097 -19.80 -27.06 23.48
CA ASN A 1097 -19.13 -25.81 23.85
C ASN A 1097 -20.03 -24.60 23.53
N PRO A 1098 -20.79 -24.07 24.51
CA PRO A 1098 -21.73 -22.97 24.25
C PRO A 1098 -21.04 -21.63 23.95
N ASN A 1099 -19.77 -21.48 24.32
CA ASN A 1099 -18.99 -20.24 24.17
C ASN A 1099 -18.17 -20.18 22.87
N ILE A 1100 -18.28 -21.20 22.01
CA ILE A 1100 -17.57 -21.25 20.73
C ILE A 1100 -18.01 -20.10 19.82
N LYS A 1101 -17.05 -19.50 19.11
CA LYS A 1101 -17.28 -18.39 18.17
C LYS A 1101 -16.56 -18.67 16.86
N LEU A 1102 -17.19 -18.28 15.76
CA LEU A 1102 -16.59 -18.32 14.43
C LEU A 1102 -15.96 -16.97 14.10
N GLU A 1103 -14.77 -17.03 13.51
CA GLU A 1103 -14.10 -15.89 12.90
C GLU A 1103 -14.15 -16.05 11.39
N TYR A 1104 -14.32 -14.95 10.65
CA TYR A 1104 -14.42 -14.95 9.19
C TYR A 1104 -13.29 -14.15 8.54
N PHE A 1105 -12.99 -14.42 7.27
CA PHE A 1105 -12.05 -13.61 6.50
C PHE A 1105 -12.63 -12.23 6.17
N ASN A 1106 -11.81 -11.20 6.31
CA ASN A 1106 -12.20 -9.82 5.98
C ASN A 1106 -12.35 -9.66 4.46
N GLY A 1107 -13.40 -8.98 4.02
CA GLY A 1107 -13.63 -8.72 2.59
C GLY A 1107 -13.92 -9.96 1.72
N SER A 1108 -14.04 -11.16 2.29
CA SER A 1108 -14.47 -12.35 1.56
C SER A 1108 -15.92 -12.23 1.11
N LEU A 1109 -16.19 -12.58 -0.15
CA LEU A 1109 -17.54 -12.68 -0.71
C LEU A 1109 -18.28 -13.93 -0.21
N LEU A 1110 -17.54 -14.93 0.29
CA LEU A 1110 -18.08 -16.16 0.85
C LEU A 1110 -18.08 -16.11 2.38
N MET A 1111 -19.13 -16.66 2.98
CA MET A 1111 -19.20 -16.89 4.43
C MET A 1111 -18.44 -18.17 4.78
N SER A 1112 -17.10 -18.13 4.70
CA SER A 1112 -16.25 -19.26 5.09
C SER A 1112 -15.54 -18.93 6.42
N PRO A 1113 -15.74 -19.70 7.50
CA PRO A 1113 -15.03 -19.51 8.76
C PRO A 1113 -13.52 -19.67 8.58
N LYS A 1114 -12.69 -19.06 9.43
CA LYS A 1114 -11.23 -19.23 9.39
C LYS A 1114 -10.79 -20.60 9.88
N LYS A 1115 -11.35 -21.05 11.01
CA LYS A 1115 -11.08 -22.31 11.72
C LYS A 1115 -12.26 -22.71 12.60
N LEU A 1116 -12.37 -23.98 12.96
CA LEU A 1116 -13.32 -24.50 13.94
C LEU A 1116 -12.63 -25.58 14.79
N MET A 1117 -12.16 -25.23 15.98
CA MET A 1117 -11.54 -26.19 16.90
C MET A 1117 -12.62 -27.03 17.58
N VAL A 1118 -12.49 -28.35 17.51
CA VAL A 1118 -13.46 -29.31 18.06
C VAL A 1118 -12.76 -30.46 18.76
N ARG A 1119 -13.50 -31.10 19.68
CA ARG A 1119 -13.20 -32.43 20.22
C ARG A 1119 -14.35 -33.37 19.87
N ILE A 1120 -14.03 -34.61 19.54
CA ILE A 1120 -15.00 -35.65 19.24
C ILE A 1120 -14.82 -36.84 20.17
N GLU A 1121 -15.91 -37.55 20.42
CA GLU A 1121 -15.98 -38.82 21.14
C GLU A 1121 -16.57 -39.87 20.20
N GLN A 1122 -16.16 -41.13 20.31
CA GLN A 1122 -16.74 -42.22 19.52
C GLN A 1122 -18.13 -42.59 20.08
N ARG A 1123 -19.09 -42.89 19.20
CA ARG A 1123 -20.42 -43.39 19.57
C ARG A 1123 -20.52 -44.90 19.55
#